data_AF-X8HM03-F1
#
_entry.id   AF-X8HM03-F1
#
_cell.length_a   1.000
_cell.length_b   1.000
_cell.length_c   1.000
_cell.angle_alpha   90.00
_cell.angle_beta   90.00
_cell.angle_gamma   90.00
#
_symmetry.space_group_name_H-M   'P 1'
#
loop_
_entity.id
_entity.type
_entity.pdbx_description
1 polymer ?
#
loop_
_entity_poly.entity_id
_entity_poly.type
_entity_poly.pdbx_seq_one_letter_code
_entity_poly.pdbx_strand_id
1 'polypeptide(L)'
;MENYQGVAMTDGVNRKNHIMPLSTIIKAYHDSWNTVIPMNLGHDRTKPIGYTMLTGVYMEPGKAYVTNESAIMGSKEEHEKMIKMIKAYDDKIFCEEHKEELDTLVRMLGDVLSDKFRVAPVGQAVAIKDKDIVYRLFPEWSETIKDGLADVRDLEPVYTKDENDKKGFLVPGVYHKDGYLLFAHQFFRRSLSILNTTNEEFFNSFEKMRDVSTVEIQLALDMDMVGLVGTEHPELEYQYIRGPHFNDDLDCIPEGVTCHENEHYDNVFSNLLSTQFYWHIQDGKRTFECEELCDRENISFEDGQPMLWGCRYVHSMMNPSTGLPTHLDGAIRIYNDEQILERIDFKTDISKYGKNSEYIKLWRIDNDFSVAMWKELISAFYRENALIGEYFGGVDEKYDQIKKESNEHNSVVKQTNNFAHIELTEGEGVRVYFRYTNKFEIAEDIDIGIYNKDTFIVRGERKVKILDADTVTLLKYLKRKGLNLRMPITYLISFEDMIFNFPTLCCKRLCVADIVITAIKELCQAWVKRQDDRLISFGLMVNLEDESGHISFAGHVNDFVKLFDAIPKLSDVAFEEWIETIYQENNKFKVGENYPDKFSLIHGDVVCFKRLIVHPNKIRKIWIEDGRMYAQFNMTKEERDELLEHKIGSAPFYKINQDRCNKCGRDYTQCACVKFIDENVFDEVVEADLLGLIWTNRNAFCSNEQL
;
A
#
# COMPACT_ATOMS: atom_id res chain seq x y z
N MET A 1 -0.35 -21.03 -5.25
CA MET A 1 -0.51 -19.57 -5.31
C MET A 1 -1.76 -19.18 -4.56
N GLU A 2 -1.60 -18.39 -3.51
CA GLU A 2 -2.72 -17.81 -2.76
C GLU A 2 -2.80 -16.32 -3.08
N ASN A 3 -4.02 -15.83 -3.33
CA ASN A 3 -4.26 -14.44 -3.69
C ASN A 3 -4.93 -13.71 -2.53
N TYR A 4 -4.44 -12.51 -2.24
CA TYR A 4 -4.89 -11.65 -1.16
C TYR A 4 -5.24 -10.27 -1.70
N GLN A 5 -6.29 -9.66 -1.19
CA GLN A 5 -6.62 -8.25 -1.44
C GLN A 5 -6.17 -7.42 -0.25
N GLY A 6 -5.64 -6.24 -0.53
CA GLY A 6 -5.06 -5.38 0.49
C GLY A 6 -5.08 -3.90 0.13
N VAL A 7 -4.54 -3.12 1.06
CA VAL A 7 -4.27 -1.69 0.88
C VAL A 7 -2.76 -1.52 0.79
N ALA A 8 -2.29 -0.96 -0.31
CA ALA A 8 -0.88 -0.66 -0.51
C ALA A 8 -0.47 0.65 0.18
N MET A 9 -1.31 1.69 0.09
CA MET A 9 -1.05 3.00 0.69
C MET A 9 -2.36 3.78 0.91
N THR A 10 -2.30 4.83 1.73
CA THR A 10 -3.41 5.75 1.99
C THR A 10 -2.93 7.19 2.02
N ASP A 11 -3.84 8.15 1.86
CA ASP A 11 -3.54 9.59 2.00
C ASP A 11 -3.55 10.09 3.46
N GLY A 12 -3.75 9.18 4.43
CA GLY A 12 -3.65 9.49 5.85
C GLY A 12 -2.22 9.75 6.32
N VAL A 13 -2.10 10.44 7.46
CA VAL A 13 -0.81 10.65 8.12
C VAL A 13 -0.22 9.31 8.57
N ASN A 14 0.99 8.98 8.11
CA ASN A 14 1.67 7.76 8.53
C ASN A 14 2.49 7.97 9.81
N ARG A 15 3.11 6.90 10.33
CA ARG A 15 3.85 6.92 11.61
C ARG A 15 5.13 7.76 11.59
N LYS A 16 5.67 8.04 10.39
CA LYS A 16 6.75 9.00 10.15
C LYS A 16 6.23 10.45 10.01
N ASN A 17 4.94 10.69 10.24
CA ASN A 17 4.25 11.97 10.06
C ASN A 17 4.26 12.50 8.62
N HIS A 18 4.46 11.63 7.63
CA HIS A 18 4.32 12.01 6.23
C HIS A 18 2.88 11.80 5.75
N ILE A 19 2.49 12.58 4.75
CA ILE A 19 1.22 12.47 4.02
C ILE A 19 1.58 12.27 2.56
N MET A 20 0.87 11.37 1.88
CA MET A 20 0.88 11.25 0.43
C MET A 20 -0.44 11.84 -0.08
N PRO A 21 -0.47 13.10 -0.55
CA PRO A 21 -1.70 13.70 -1.04
C PRO A 21 -2.33 12.87 -2.16
N LEU A 22 -3.65 12.95 -2.33
CA LEU A 22 -4.36 12.20 -3.37
C LEU A 22 -3.75 12.42 -4.77
N SER A 23 -3.33 13.64 -5.10
CA SER A 23 -2.65 13.96 -6.36
C SER A 23 -1.38 13.13 -6.58
N THR A 24 -0.58 12.94 -5.53
CA THR A 24 0.63 12.11 -5.54
C THR A 24 0.27 10.63 -5.69
N ILE A 25 -0.79 10.18 -5.00
CA ILE A 25 -1.31 8.82 -5.11
C ILE A 25 -1.80 8.52 -6.54
N ILE A 26 -2.58 9.42 -7.14
CA ILE A 26 -3.12 9.27 -8.51
C ILE A 26 -1.97 9.14 -9.49
N LYS A 27 -0.96 10.02 -9.40
CA LYS A 27 0.22 9.98 -10.26
C LYS A 27 1.00 8.67 -10.11
N ALA A 28 1.36 8.30 -8.89
CA ALA A 28 2.10 7.06 -8.64
C ALA A 28 1.33 5.81 -9.11
N TYR A 29 0.00 5.80 -8.93
CA TYR A 29 -0.85 4.73 -9.43
C TYR A 29 -0.92 4.70 -10.96
N HIS A 30 -1.01 5.86 -11.63
CA HIS A 30 -0.99 5.95 -13.10
C HIS A 30 0.32 5.42 -13.69
N ASP A 31 1.45 5.70 -13.06
CA ASP A 31 2.76 5.22 -13.51
C ASP A 31 2.93 3.70 -13.38
N SER A 32 2.16 3.04 -12.48
CA SER A 32 2.39 1.63 -12.12
C SER A 32 1.19 0.69 -12.21
N TRP A 33 0.00 1.13 -12.65
CA TRP A 33 -1.23 0.30 -12.62
C TRP A 33 -1.14 -0.98 -13.46
N ASN A 34 -0.31 -0.98 -14.50
CA ASN A 34 -0.07 -2.11 -15.40
C ASN A 34 1.23 -2.87 -15.07
N THR A 35 1.90 -2.51 -13.98
CA THR A 35 3.20 -3.07 -13.59
C THR A 35 3.02 -4.10 -12.47
N VAL A 36 3.68 -5.25 -12.64
CA VAL A 36 3.77 -6.28 -11.60
C VAL A 36 4.96 -5.96 -10.71
N ILE A 37 4.71 -5.75 -9.42
CA ILE A 37 5.72 -5.30 -8.45
C ILE A 37 6.15 -6.48 -7.59
N PRO A 38 7.45 -6.81 -7.48
CA PRO A 38 7.93 -7.82 -6.56
C PRO A 38 7.56 -7.53 -5.11
N MET A 39 7.15 -8.56 -4.38
CA MET A 39 6.89 -8.49 -2.94
C MET A 39 7.99 -9.18 -2.15
N ASN A 40 8.36 -8.55 -1.04
CA ASN A 40 9.47 -8.95 -0.19
C ASN A 40 9.02 -9.02 1.27
N LEU A 41 9.60 -9.92 2.06
CA LEU A 41 9.36 -9.95 3.50
C LEU A 41 10.13 -8.83 4.20
N GLY A 42 9.46 -8.06 5.05
CA GLY A 42 10.11 -7.07 5.93
C GLY A 42 10.98 -6.05 5.19
N HIS A 43 10.55 -5.59 4.01
CA HIS A 43 11.32 -4.69 3.13
C HIS A 43 12.66 -5.28 2.62
N ASP A 44 12.92 -6.58 2.80
CA ASP A 44 14.17 -7.22 2.41
C ASP A 44 14.09 -7.88 1.03
N ARG A 45 14.65 -7.22 0.02
CA ARG A 45 14.74 -7.69 -1.37
C ARG A 45 15.53 -9.00 -1.55
N THR A 46 16.29 -9.42 -0.54
CA THR A 46 16.91 -10.77 -0.54
C THR A 46 15.93 -11.87 -0.16
N LYS A 47 14.74 -11.53 0.37
CA LYS A 47 13.67 -12.44 0.80
C LYS A 47 12.37 -12.23 -0.01
N PRO A 48 12.37 -12.50 -1.32
CA PRO A 48 11.17 -12.36 -2.14
C PRO A 48 10.13 -13.46 -1.83
N ILE A 49 8.85 -13.09 -1.85
CA ILE A 49 7.72 -13.99 -1.54
C ILE A 49 6.61 -14.04 -2.58
N GLY A 50 6.59 -13.10 -3.51
CA GLY A 50 5.52 -13.02 -4.48
C GLY A 50 5.55 -11.75 -5.30
N TYR A 51 4.36 -11.36 -5.75
CA TYR A 51 4.16 -10.10 -6.46
C TYR A 51 2.85 -9.47 -6.07
N THR A 52 2.76 -8.17 -6.33
CA THR A 52 1.53 -7.41 -6.21
C THR A 52 1.26 -6.59 -7.46
N MET A 53 -0.02 -6.35 -7.72
CA MET A 53 -0.49 -5.38 -8.70
C MET A 53 -1.45 -4.41 -8.02
N LEU A 54 -1.28 -3.11 -8.29
CA LEU A 54 -2.24 -2.11 -7.84
C LEU A 54 -3.54 -2.27 -8.64
N THR A 55 -4.68 -2.34 -7.96
CA THR A 55 -5.97 -2.64 -8.59
C THR A 55 -6.82 -1.41 -8.85
N GLY A 56 -6.61 -0.34 -8.08
CA GLY A 56 -7.37 0.90 -8.16
C GLY A 56 -7.18 1.74 -6.90
N VAL A 57 -7.96 2.80 -6.81
CA VAL A 57 -8.00 3.68 -5.65
C VAL A 57 -9.45 3.82 -5.19
N TYR A 58 -9.70 3.38 -3.97
CA TYR A 58 -10.97 3.50 -3.28
C TYR A 58 -10.96 4.78 -2.44
N MET A 59 -12.05 5.55 -2.51
CA MET A 59 -12.22 6.78 -1.76
C MET A 59 -13.54 6.74 -1.00
N GLU A 60 -13.47 7.16 0.26
CA GLU A 60 -14.60 7.46 1.13
C GLU A 60 -14.38 8.84 1.76
N PRO A 61 -15.40 9.47 2.36
CA PRO A 61 -15.19 10.75 3.03
C PRO A 61 -14.07 10.68 4.07
N GLY A 62 -13.04 11.49 3.87
CA GLY A 62 -11.89 11.65 4.75
C GLY A 62 -10.70 10.71 4.48
N LYS A 63 -10.82 9.72 3.58
CA LYS A 63 -9.70 8.82 3.29
C LYS A 63 -9.73 8.20 1.88
N ALA A 64 -8.55 8.13 1.26
CA ALA A 64 -8.28 7.42 0.03
C ALA A 64 -7.33 6.23 0.28
N TYR A 65 -7.55 5.14 -0.46
CA TYR A 65 -6.85 3.87 -0.31
C TYR A 65 -6.45 3.36 -1.68
N VAL A 66 -5.16 3.17 -1.92
CA VAL A 66 -4.70 2.39 -3.08
C VAL A 66 -4.87 0.92 -2.74
N THR A 67 -5.70 0.23 -3.50
CA THR A 67 -5.93 -1.19 -3.32
C THR A 67 -4.96 -2.00 -4.16
N ASN A 68 -4.64 -3.21 -3.70
CA ASN A 68 -3.78 -4.12 -4.44
C ASN A 68 -4.28 -5.57 -4.34
N GLU A 69 -3.87 -6.36 -5.32
CA GLU A 69 -3.93 -7.81 -5.27
C GLU A 69 -2.51 -8.34 -5.15
N SER A 70 -2.31 -9.27 -4.22
CA SER A 70 -1.02 -9.87 -3.90
C SER A 70 -1.10 -11.37 -4.08
N ALA A 71 -0.09 -11.95 -4.71
CA ALA A 71 0.00 -13.39 -4.94
C ALA A 71 1.25 -13.94 -4.27
N ILE A 72 1.07 -14.82 -3.28
CA ILE A 72 2.16 -15.48 -2.57
C ILE A 72 2.52 -16.78 -3.28
N MET A 73 3.82 -16.96 -3.52
CA MET A 73 4.39 -18.11 -4.24
C MET A 73 5.01 -19.09 -3.23
N GLY A 74 4.42 -20.27 -3.10
CA GLY A 74 4.78 -21.25 -2.07
C GLY A 74 5.44 -22.53 -2.60
N SER A 75 5.24 -22.86 -3.88
CA SER A 75 5.88 -24.04 -4.49
C SER A 75 7.26 -23.71 -5.07
N LYS A 76 8.11 -24.72 -5.24
CA LYS A 76 9.43 -24.56 -5.87
C LYS A 76 9.35 -24.01 -7.30
N GLU A 77 8.38 -24.51 -8.08
CA GLU A 77 8.16 -24.06 -9.46
C GLU A 77 7.68 -22.60 -9.51
N GLU A 78 6.82 -22.21 -8.57
CA GLU A 78 6.39 -20.82 -8.39
C GLU A 78 7.60 -19.94 -8.03
N HIS A 79 8.45 -20.38 -7.09
CA HIS A 79 9.65 -19.65 -6.70
C HIS A 79 10.63 -19.42 -7.88
N GLU A 80 10.84 -20.42 -8.75
CA GLU A 80 11.65 -20.26 -9.96
C GLU A 80 11.07 -19.22 -10.93
N LYS A 81 9.73 -19.18 -11.05
CA LYS A 81 9.02 -18.16 -11.86
C LYS A 81 9.20 -16.77 -11.25
N MET A 82 9.09 -16.64 -9.94
CA MET A 82 9.29 -15.39 -9.21
C MET A 82 10.70 -14.84 -9.43
N ILE A 83 11.75 -15.66 -9.34
CA ILE A 83 13.14 -15.22 -9.59
C ILE A 83 13.30 -14.66 -11.00
N LYS A 84 12.70 -15.29 -12.02
CA LYS A 84 12.76 -14.78 -13.40
C LYS A 84 12.05 -13.43 -13.53
N MET A 85 10.90 -13.28 -12.89
CA MET A 85 10.13 -12.03 -12.87
C MET A 85 10.90 -10.91 -12.17
N ILE A 86 11.53 -11.19 -11.03
CA ILE A 86 12.37 -10.21 -10.30
C ILE A 86 13.55 -9.76 -11.17
N LYS A 87 14.24 -10.69 -11.83
CA LYS A 87 15.34 -10.34 -12.73
C LYS A 87 14.89 -9.45 -13.89
N ALA A 88 13.73 -9.75 -14.49
CA ALA A 88 13.17 -8.91 -15.54
C ALA A 88 12.74 -7.53 -15.02
N TYR A 89 12.18 -7.48 -13.81
CA TYR A 89 11.82 -6.23 -13.16
C TYR A 89 13.06 -5.37 -12.85
N ASP A 90 14.09 -5.96 -12.25
CA ASP A 90 15.34 -5.28 -11.94
C ASP A 90 16.05 -4.79 -13.22
N ASP A 91 16.10 -5.60 -14.28
CA ASP A 91 16.67 -5.18 -15.56
C ASP A 91 15.91 -3.99 -16.17
N LYS A 92 14.58 -4.01 -16.11
CA LYS A 92 13.76 -2.88 -16.56
C LYS A 92 14.08 -1.61 -15.76
N ILE A 93 14.01 -1.69 -14.43
CA ILE A 93 14.13 -0.52 -13.54
C ILE A 93 15.55 0.03 -13.50
N PHE A 94 16.58 -0.81 -13.42
CA PHE A 94 17.96 -0.34 -13.27
C PHE A 94 18.70 -0.18 -14.60
N CYS A 95 18.28 -0.86 -15.68
CA CYS A 95 18.96 -0.83 -16.97
C CYS A 95 18.12 -0.14 -18.06
N GLU A 96 16.92 -0.65 -18.38
CA GLU A 96 16.16 -0.19 -19.55
C GLU A 96 15.67 1.26 -19.40
N GLU A 97 15.12 1.61 -18.24
CA GLU A 97 14.57 2.94 -17.95
C GLU A 97 15.66 4.02 -17.79
N HIS A 98 16.93 3.61 -17.55
CA HIS A 98 18.07 4.51 -17.32
C HIS A 98 19.20 4.34 -18.33
N LYS A 99 18.88 3.89 -19.54
CA LYS A 99 19.88 3.57 -20.55
C LYS A 99 20.75 4.77 -20.94
N GLU A 100 20.17 5.95 -21.10
CA GLU A 100 20.91 7.15 -21.52
C GLU A 100 21.86 7.66 -20.43
N GLU A 101 21.42 7.59 -19.18
CA GLU A 101 22.21 7.89 -17.99
C GLU A 101 23.37 6.90 -17.82
N LEU A 102 23.10 5.59 -17.98
CA LEU A 102 24.13 4.55 -17.95
C LEU A 102 25.18 4.75 -19.04
N ASP A 103 24.77 4.99 -20.28
CA ASP A 103 25.68 5.26 -21.39
C ASP A 103 26.55 6.50 -21.11
N THR A 104 25.97 7.51 -20.45
CA THR A 104 26.68 8.71 -20.01
C THR A 104 27.73 8.39 -18.95
N LEU A 105 27.38 7.64 -17.91
CA LEU A 105 28.29 7.23 -16.84
C LEU A 105 29.43 6.36 -17.38
N VAL A 106 29.13 5.38 -18.23
CA VAL A 106 30.15 4.52 -18.88
C VAL A 106 31.15 5.36 -19.69
N ARG A 107 30.65 6.33 -20.46
CA ARG A 107 31.51 7.24 -21.23
C ARG A 107 32.36 8.14 -20.34
N MET A 108 31.83 8.60 -19.20
CA MET A 108 32.58 9.41 -18.22
C MET A 108 33.69 8.62 -17.54
N LEU A 109 33.46 7.34 -17.27
CA LEU A 109 34.45 6.48 -16.61
C LEU A 109 35.52 5.98 -17.60
N GLY A 110 35.16 5.75 -18.87
CA GLY A 110 36.13 5.43 -19.93
C GLY A 110 37.07 4.27 -19.56
N ASP A 111 38.38 4.49 -19.69
CA ASP A 111 39.42 3.48 -19.41
C ASP A 111 39.56 3.11 -17.92
N VAL A 112 38.83 3.78 -17.01
CA VAL A 112 38.79 3.43 -15.59
C VAL A 112 37.98 2.14 -15.34
N LEU A 113 37.03 1.82 -16.22
CA LEU A 113 36.21 0.60 -16.12
C LEU A 113 37.01 -0.64 -16.52
N SER A 114 36.84 -1.71 -15.74
CA SER A 114 37.29 -3.04 -16.11
C SER A 114 36.34 -3.70 -17.12
N ASP A 115 36.70 -4.86 -17.64
CA ASP A 115 35.82 -5.69 -18.48
C ASP A 115 34.71 -6.43 -17.70
N LYS A 116 34.71 -6.29 -16.36
CA LYS A 116 33.80 -7.00 -15.44
C LYS A 116 32.81 -6.09 -14.73
N PHE A 117 32.77 -4.79 -15.08
CA PHE A 117 31.81 -3.88 -14.48
C PHE A 117 30.36 -4.31 -14.74
N ARG A 118 29.45 -3.88 -13.87
CA ARG A 118 28.02 -4.13 -14.01
C ARG A 118 27.20 -2.97 -13.45
N VAL A 119 25.92 -2.90 -13.84
CA VAL A 119 24.97 -1.96 -13.23
C VAL A 119 24.76 -2.33 -11.76
N ALA A 120 24.86 -1.35 -10.87
CA ALA A 120 24.59 -1.53 -9.44
C ALA A 120 23.07 -1.43 -9.20
N PRO A 121 22.42 -2.44 -8.60
CA PRO A 121 20.97 -2.46 -8.38
C PRO A 121 20.55 -1.63 -7.15
N VAL A 122 21.02 -0.38 -7.08
CA VAL A 122 20.74 0.57 -6.00
C VAL A 122 19.66 1.57 -6.42
N GLY A 123 18.67 1.79 -5.56
CA GLY A 123 17.59 2.73 -5.85
C GLY A 123 17.88 4.17 -5.43
N GLN A 124 19.14 4.58 -5.28
CA GLN A 124 19.49 5.94 -4.85
C GLN A 124 20.04 6.82 -5.99
N ALA A 125 20.53 6.21 -7.07
CA ALA A 125 21.06 6.85 -8.26
C ALA A 125 21.38 5.80 -9.33
N VAL A 126 21.58 6.25 -10.57
CA VAL A 126 22.18 5.41 -11.62
C VAL A 126 23.65 5.16 -11.27
N ALA A 127 24.01 3.90 -11.08
CA ALA A 127 25.33 3.53 -10.58
C ALA A 127 25.89 2.26 -11.23
N ILE A 128 27.22 2.15 -11.20
CA ILE A 128 27.98 1.00 -11.67
C ILE A 128 28.79 0.44 -10.51
N LYS A 129 28.90 -0.88 -10.47
CA LYS A 129 29.81 -1.61 -9.60
C LYS A 129 30.95 -2.21 -10.40
N ASP A 130 32.16 -1.93 -9.97
CA ASP A 130 33.41 -2.45 -10.53
C ASP A 130 34.48 -2.41 -9.44
N LYS A 131 35.15 -3.53 -9.23
CA LYS A 131 36.05 -3.73 -8.10
C LYS A 131 37.11 -2.62 -8.02
N ASP A 132 37.29 -1.99 -6.86
CA ASP A 132 38.25 -0.90 -6.58
C ASP A 132 38.12 0.33 -7.51
N ILE A 133 36.96 0.56 -8.13
CA ILE A 133 36.77 1.67 -9.07
C ILE A 133 37.02 3.03 -8.44
N VAL A 134 36.66 3.23 -7.17
CA VAL A 134 36.88 4.51 -6.48
C VAL A 134 38.36 4.78 -6.31
N TYR A 135 39.19 3.77 -6.01
CA TYR A 135 40.64 3.93 -5.97
C TYR A 135 41.25 4.18 -7.35
N ARG A 136 40.66 3.63 -8.43
CA ARG A 136 41.11 3.96 -9.79
C ARG A 136 40.76 5.39 -10.21
N LEU A 137 39.61 5.90 -9.76
CA LEU A 137 39.18 7.28 -10.01
C LEU A 137 39.96 8.29 -9.18
N PHE A 138 40.26 7.95 -7.92
CA PHE A 138 40.96 8.80 -6.95
C PHE A 138 42.19 8.08 -6.39
N PRO A 139 43.27 7.90 -7.19
CA PRO A 139 44.45 7.16 -6.76
C PRO A 139 45.10 7.71 -5.49
N GLU A 140 44.97 9.01 -5.23
CA GLU A 140 45.48 9.66 -4.02
C GLU A 140 44.87 9.09 -2.73
N TRP A 141 43.66 8.52 -2.81
CA TRP A 141 42.98 7.91 -1.67
C TRP A 141 43.54 6.56 -1.29
N SER A 142 44.29 5.88 -2.16
CA SER A 142 44.93 4.59 -1.82
C SER A 142 45.97 4.71 -0.70
N GLU A 143 46.53 5.92 -0.48
CA GLU A 143 47.51 6.20 0.56
C GLU A 143 46.87 6.80 1.84
N THR A 144 45.77 7.54 1.70
CA THR A 144 45.14 8.30 2.79
C THR A 144 43.95 7.60 3.43
N ILE A 145 43.18 6.85 2.64
CA ILE A 145 42.02 6.08 3.09
C ILE A 145 42.47 4.66 3.40
N LYS A 146 42.27 4.23 4.65
CA LYS A 146 42.51 2.86 5.08
C LYS A 146 41.17 2.17 5.31
N ASP A 147 41.04 0.95 4.79
CA ASP A 147 39.84 0.13 4.94
C ASP A 147 38.55 0.84 4.48
N GLY A 148 38.66 1.75 3.50
CA GLY A 148 37.54 2.54 2.96
C GLY A 148 37.06 3.70 3.84
N LEU A 149 37.67 3.93 5.02
CA LEU A 149 37.29 5.02 5.94
C LEU A 149 37.80 6.38 5.47
N ALA A 150 36.90 7.18 4.88
CA ALA A 150 37.14 8.57 4.51
C ALA A 150 36.84 9.52 5.69
N ASP A 151 37.59 10.62 5.82
CA ASP A 151 37.14 11.75 6.64
C ASP A 151 35.89 12.33 5.98
N VAL A 152 34.80 12.43 6.74
CA VAL A 152 33.55 12.92 6.20
C VAL A 152 33.70 14.34 5.65
N ARG A 153 34.60 15.16 6.19
CA ARG A 153 34.84 16.54 5.74
C ARG A 153 35.33 16.63 4.29
N ASP A 154 35.89 15.56 3.75
CA ASP A 154 36.31 15.45 2.35
C ASP A 154 35.14 15.04 1.43
N LEU A 155 33.95 14.82 1.99
CA LEU A 155 32.75 14.37 1.29
C LEU A 155 31.66 15.44 1.36
N GLU A 156 31.06 15.74 0.22
CA GLU A 156 29.90 16.65 0.14
C GLU A 156 28.59 15.83 0.20
N PRO A 157 27.81 15.90 1.30
CA PRO A 157 26.55 15.17 1.40
C PRO A 157 25.52 15.68 0.39
N VAL A 158 24.80 14.73 -0.22
CA VAL A 158 23.80 15.03 -1.26
C VAL A 158 22.43 15.25 -0.64
N TYR A 159 21.77 16.33 -1.07
CA TYR A 159 20.40 16.66 -0.67
C TYR A 159 19.54 16.84 -1.92
N THR A 160 18.29 16.38 -1.85
CA THR A 160 17.25 16.76 -2.81
C THR A 160 17.08 18.27 -2.82
N LYS A 161 16.57 18.79 -3.93
CA LYS A 161 16.21 20.21 -4.08
C LYS A 161 14.71 20.34 -4.23
N ASP A 162 14.12 21.35 -3.60
CA ASP A 162 12.74 21.72 -3.88
C ASP A 162 12.63 22.47 -5.22
N GLU A 163 11.39 22.79 -5.63
CA GLU A 163 11.08 23.55 -6.85
C GLU A 163 11.74 24.95 -6.91
N ASN A 164 12.28 25.45 -5.80
CA ASN A 164 12.96 26.74 -5.67
C ASN A 164 14.47 26.58 -5.41
N ASP A 165 15.06 25.43 -5.76
CA ASP A 165 16.47 25.10 -5.52
C ASP A 165 16.92 25.13 -4.05
N LYS A 166 15.99 25.05 -3.09
CA LYS A 166 16.34 24.99 -1.67
C LYS A 166 16.68 23.57 -1.26
N LYS A 167 17.57 23.46 -0.28
CA LYS A 167 17.99 22.22 0.36
C LYS A 167 16.78 21.48 0.94
N GLY A 168 16.47 20.32 0.37
CA GLY A 168 15.41 19.39 0.81
C GLY A 168 15.96 18.28 1.70
N PHE A 169 15.45 17.07 1.51
CA PHE A 169 15.82 15.86 2.24
C PHE A 169 17.23 15.37 1.89
N LEU A 170 17.94 14.83 2.88
CA LEU A 170 19.20 14.12 2.70
C LEU A 170 18.96 12.87 1.84
N VAL A 171 19.86 12.60 0.89
CA VAL A 171 19.95 11.30 0.23
C VAL A 171 20.92 10.43 1.06
N PRO A 172 20.43 9.46 1.86
CA PRO A 172 21.23 8.83 2.91
C PRO A 172 22.48 8.11 2.38
N GLY A 173 23.66 8.46 2.88
CA GLY A 173 24.91 7.79 2.52
C GLY A 173 25.35 8.00 1.07
N VAL A 174 24.91 9.08 0.41
CA VAL A 174 25.37 9.47 -0.93
C VAL A 174 26.13 10.78 -0.85
N TYR A 175 27.29 10.83 -1.50
CA TYR A 175 28.22 11.95 -1.46
C TYR A 175 28.65 12.37 -2.87
N HIS A 176 28.74 13.67 -3.10
CA HIS A 176 29.31 14.22 -4.33
C HIS A 176 30.83 14.38 -4.18
N LYS A 177 31.56 13.97 -5.22
CA LYS A 177 32.99 14.25 -5.37
C LYS A 177 33.39 14.31 -6.84
N ASP A 178 33.98 15.43 -7.24
CA ASP A 178 34.59 15.64 -8.56
C ASP A 178 33.72 15.21 -9.76
N GLY A 179 32.41 15.45 -9.69
CA GLY A 179 31.46 15.10 -10.76
C GLY A 179 30.91 13.66 -10.72
N TYR A 180 31.21 12.92 -9.66
CA TYR A 180 30.70 11.57 -9.41
C TYR A 180 29.92 11.49 -8.10
N LEU A 181 29.04 10.51 -8.00
CA LEU A 181 28.41 10.10 -6.75
C LEU A 181 29.18 8.93 -6.13
N LEU A 182 29.49 9.05 -4.85
CA LEU A 182 30.07 8.03 -4.00
C LEU A 182 29.04 7.56 -2.99
N PHE A 183 29.14 6.31 -2.58
CA PHE A 183 28.17 5.68 -1.70
C PHE A 183 28.84 5.20 -0.43
N ALA A 184 28.12 5.28 0.68
CA ALA A 184 28.50 4.58 1.90
C ALA A 184 28.48 3.06 1.65
N HIS A 185 29.33 2.35 2.39
CA HIS A 185 29.51 0.92 2.25
C HIS A 185 28.17 0.16 2.31
N GLN A 186 28.00 -0.88 1.46
CA GLN A 186 26.75 -1.65 1.36
C GLN A 186 26.21 -2.22 2.70
N PHE A 187 27.06 -2.37 3.70
CA PHE A 187 26.71 -2.87 5.03
C PHE A 187 25.91 -1.87 5.89
N PHE A 188 25.73 -0.63 5.44
CA PHE A 188 24.73 0.26 6.00
C PHE A 188 23.30 -0.07 5.54
N ARG A 189 23.13 -0.98 4.58
CA ARG A 189 21.82 -1.39 4.06
C ARG A 189 21.23 -2.52 4.89
N ARG A 190 19.91 -2.66 4.82
CA ARG A 190 19.18 -3.78 5.44
C ARG A 190 19.74 -5.12 4.94
N SER A 191 19.89 -6.08 5.85
CA SER A 191 20.52 -7.38 5.57
C SER A 191 21.84 -7.25 4.79
N LEU A 192 22.63 -6.21 5.08
CA LEU A 192 23.98 -5.97 4.57
C LEU A 192 24.12 -6.08 3.03
N SER A 193 23.02 -5.84 2.29
CA SER A 193 22.91 -6.15 0.87
C SER A 193 22.66 -4.88 0.05
N ILE A 194 23.37 -4.77 -1.07
CA ILE A 194 23.21 -3.69 -2.05
C ILE A 194 21.78 -3.59 -2.60
N LEU A 195 21.02 -4.70 -2.60
CA LEU A 195 19.63 -4.71 -3.06
C LEU A 195 18.70 -3.91 -2.14
N ASN A 196 19.07 -3.68 -0.89
CA ASN A 196 18.19 -3.10 0.12
C ASN A 196 18.45 -1.61 0.35
N THR A 197 17.49 -0.96 1.00
CA THR A 197 17.56 0.47 1.33
C THR A 197 18.67 0.75 2.33
N THR A 198 19.33 1.90 2.15
CA THR A 198 20.32 2.44 3.10
C THR A 198 19.64 2.88 4.40
N ASN A 199 20.36 2.78 5.53
CA ASN A 199 19.83 3.17 6.85
C ASN A 199 19.66 4.69 7.00
N GLU A 200 18.50 5.19 6.56
CA GLU A 200 18.10 6.61 6.62
C GLU A 200 18.27 7.23 8.02
N GLU A 201 17.80 6.56 9.07
CA GLU A 201 17.82 7.09 10.44
C GLU A 201 19.24 7.28 10.95
N PHE A 202 20.15 6.35 10.62
CA PHE A 202 21.56 6.46 10.97
C PHE A 202 22.18 7.67 10.28
N PHE A 203 22.01 7.83 8.97
CA PHE A 203 22.62 8.95 8.25
C PHE A 203 22.05 10.30 8.65
N ASN A 204 20.74 10.40 8.91
CA ASN A 204 20.13 11.63 9.42
C ASN A 204 20.72 12.05 10.78
N SER A 205 21.12 11.08 11.61
CA SER A 205 21.75 11.33 12.91
C SER A 205 23.26 11.61 12.77
N PHE A 206 23.94 10.79 11.98
CA PHE A 206 25.37 10.85 11.72
C PHE A 206 25.79 12.16 11.07
N GLU A 207 25.02 12.66 10.10
CA GLU A 207 25.32 13.91 9.40
C GLU A 207 25.21 15.14 10.32
N LYS A 208 24.40 15.10 11.40
CA LYS A 208 24.36 16.16 12.43
C LYS A 208 25.70 16.34 13.14
N MET A 209 26.54 15.29 13.18
CA MET A 209 27.84 15.36 13.84
C MET A 209 28.82 16.27 13.11
N ARG A 210 28.64 16.49 11.81
CA ARG A 210 29.51 17.37 11.01
C ARG A 210 29.56 18.80 11.52
N ASP A 211 28.46 19.26 12.12
CA ASP A 211 28.35 20.61 12.68
C ASP A 211 29.13 20.76 14.00
N VAL A 212 29.58 19.65 14.60
CA VAL A 212 30.38 19.65 15.82
C VAL A 212 31.86 19.75 15.44
N SER A 213 32.39 20.98 15.40
CA SER A 213 33.76 21.26 14.94
C SER A 213 34.88 20.49 15.68
N THR A 214 34.64 20.01 16.90
CA THR A 214 35.64 19.35 17.75
C THR A 214 35.74 17.83 17.54
N VAL A 215 34.76 17.20 16.89
CA VAL A 215 34.80 15.74 16.67
C VAL A 215 35.53 15.40 15.39
N GLU A 216 36.22 14.27 15.37
CA GLU A 216 36.71 13.66 14.13
C GLU A 216 35.71 12.60 13.71
N ILE A 217 35.35 12.54 12.43
CA ILE A 217 34.29 11.66 11.94
C ILE A 217 34.78 11.00 10.67
N GLN A 218 34.68 9.67 10.62
CA GLN A 218 35.06 8.87 9.48
C GLN A 218 33.91 7.95 9.07
N LEU A 219 33.81 7.68 7.77
CA LEU A 219 32.78 6.84 7.17
C LEU A 219 33.39 5.93 6.11
N ALA A 220 33.00 4.67 6.11
CA ALA A 220 33.39 3.71 5.10
C ALA A 220 32.57 3.92 3.82
N LEU A 221 33.28 4.11 2.71
CA LEU A 221 32.69 4.17 1.37
C LEU A 221 32.68 2.77 0.72
N ASP A 222 31.75 2.56 -0.20
CA ASP A 222 31.77 1.41 -1.11
C ASP A 222 32.78 1.68 -2.22
N MET A 223 34.01 1.18 -2.05
CA MET A 223 35.12 1.43 -2.97
C MET A 223 34.94 0.76 -4.35
N ASP A 224 33.92 -0.09 -4.48
CA ASP A 224 33.56 -0.78 -5.71
C ASP A 224 32.42 -0.07 -6.47
N MET A 225 31.87 1.04 -5.97
CA MET A 225 30.67 1.64 -6.54
C MET A 225 30.81 3.14 -6.83
N VAL A 226 30.34 3.56 -8.00
CA VAL A 226 30.30 4.97 -8.43
C VAL A 226 29.01 5.26 -9.20
N GLY A 227 28.47 6.46 -9.03
CA GLY A 227 27.19 6.87 -9.61
C GLY A 227 27.25 8.17 -10.40
N LEU A 228 26.18 8.43 -11.15
CA LEU A 228 26.03 9.61 -12.00
C LEU A 228 25.33 10.75 -11.27
N VAL A 229 25.97 11.91 -11.20
CA VAL A 229 25.39 13.15 -10.65
C VAL A 229 24.19 13.59 -11.48
N GLY A 230 23.14 14.06 -10.80
CA GLY A 230 21.86 14.45 -11.39
C GLY A 230 20.83 13.32 -11.44
N THR A 231 21.21 12.10 -11.03
CA THR A 231 20.30 10.94 -10.95
C THR A 231 19.94 10.55 -9.52
N GLU A 232 20.48 11.27 -8.52
CA GLU A 232 20.22 11.01 -7.12
C GLU A 232 18.75 11.18 -6.71
N HIS A 233 18.24 10.25 -5.92
CA HIS A 233 16.93 10.38 -5.27
C HIS A 233 16.87 9.61 -3.94
N PRO A 234 16.03 10.03 -2.98
CA PRO A 234 15.89 9.34 -1.71
C PRO A 234 15.04 8.06 -1.86
N GLU A 235 15.40 7.02 -1.13
CA GLU A 235 14.55 5.84 -0.90
C GLU A 235 13.85 6.00 0.44
N LEU A 236 12.52 5.96 0.45
CA LEU A 236 11.72 6.04 1.68
C LEU A 236 11.26 4.65 2.09
N GLU A 237 11.82 4.14 3.19
CA GLU A 237 11.30 2.94 3.83
C GLU A 237 10.38 3.33 5.00
N TYR A 238 9.10 2.98 4.91
CA TYR A 238 8.10 3.29 5.94
C TYR A 238 8.06 2.27 7.08
N GLN A 239 9.23 1.82 7.52
CA GLN A 239 9.38 1.08 8.75
C GLN A 239 9.35 2.04 9.94
N TYR A 240 8.63 1.65 11.00
CA TYR A 240 8.68 2.33 12.28
C TYR A 240 9.75 1.67 13.15
N ILE A 241 10.81 2.42 13.50
CA ILE A 241 11.90 1.96 14.35
C ILE A 241 11.64 2.44 15.78
N ARG A 242 11.85 1.54 16.75
CA ARG A 242 11.67 1.81 18.18
C ARG A 242 12.79 2.74 18.65
N GLY A 243 12.44 3.86 19.26
CA GLY A 243 13.40 4.86 19.73
C GLY A 243 13.14 5.24 21.19
N PRO A 244 14.16 5.29 22.07
CA PRO A 244 13.97 5.41 23.51
C PRO A 244 13.91 6.85 24.06
N HIS A 245 13.24 7.00 25.22
CA HIS A 245 13.56 7.96 26.29
C HIS A 245 14.17 7.22 27.48
N PHE A 246 15.27 7.72 28.08
CA PHE A 246 15.92 7.10 29.24
C PHE A 246 16.95 7.98 29.98
N ASN A 247 17.56 7.45 31.07
CA ASN A 247 18.56 8.12 31.92
C ASN A 247 19.93 8.30 31.20
N ASP A 248 20.50 9.50 31.25
CA ASP A 248 21.79 9.87 30.63
C ASP A 248 23.03 9.56 31.49
N ASP A 249 22.85 9.09 32.73
CA ASP A 249 23.96 8.74 33.60
C ASP A 249 24.56 7.37 33.23
N LEU A 250 25.56 7.41 32.36
CA LEU A 250 26.29 6.21 31.96
C LEU A 250 27.09 5.62 33.12
N ASP A 251 27.54 6.42 34.11
CA ASP A 251 28.36 5.98 35.26
C ASP A 251 27.64 5.04 36.22
N CYS A 252 26.32 5.06 36.20
CA CYS A 252 25.50 4.18 37.02
C CYS A 252 25.35 2.74 36.46
N ILE A 253 25.84 2.45 35.24
CA ILE A 253 25.72 1.12 34.63
C ILE A 253 26.81 0.17 35.17
N PRO A 254 26.49 -1.00 35.73
CA PRO A 254 27.49 -1.92 36.25
C PRO A 254 28.37 -2.53 35.15
N GLU A 255 29.62 -2.84 35.49
CA GLU A 255 30.51 -3.64 34.63
C GLU A 255 29.99 -5.08 34.50
N GLY A 256 30.33 -5.72 33.37
CA GLY A 256 29.95 -7.10 33.05
C GLY A 256 29.15 -7.20 31.75
N VAL A 257 28.82 -8.44 31.39
CA VAL A 257 28.03 -8.74 30.20
C VAL A 257 26.56 -8.86 30.56
N THR A 258 25.71 -8.19 29.78
CA THR A 258 24.25 -8.35 29.79
C THR A 258 23.82 -8.89 28.43
N CYS A 259 22.92 -9.88 28.41
CA CYS A 259 22.34 -10.43 27.19
C CYS A 259 20.83 -10.19 27.21
N HIS A 260 20.29 -9.61 26.14
CA HIS A 260 18.86 -9.53 25.89
C HIS A 260 18.51 -10.52 24.79
N GLU A 261 17.57 -11.43 25.04
CA GLU A 261 17.08 -12.38 24.05
C GLU A 261 15.85 -11.81 23.33
N ASN A 262 15.69 -12.12 22.05
CA ASN A 262 14.50 -11.74 21.30
C ASN A 262 13.34 -12.69 21.62
N GLU A 263 12.51 -12.32 22.60
CA GLU A 263 11.33 -13.12 23.01
C GLU A 263 10.30 -13.33 21.88
N HIS A 264 10.32 -12.46 20.87
CA HIS A 264 9.43 -12.51 19.71
C HIS A 264 10.17 -12.95 18.44
N TYR A 265 11.23 -13.75 18.59
CA TYR A 265 11.99 -14.26 17.47
C TYR A 265 11.12 -15.05 16.49
N ASP A 266 11.11 -14.59 15.24
CA ASP A 266 10.52 -15.26 14.09
C ASP A 266 11.58 -15.29 12.99
N ASN A 267 12.08 -16.49 12.70
CA ASN A 267 13.16 -16.71 11.74
C ASN A 267 12.79 -16.39 10.29
N VAL A 268 11.50 -16.13 10.01
CA VAL A 268 11.01 -15.65 8.72
C VAL A 268 11.27 -14.15 8.58
N PHE A 269 10.92 -13.36 9.60
CA PHE A 269 10.94 -11.90 9.54
C PHE A 269 12.18 -11.26 10.13
N SER A 270 12.84 -11.91 11.10
CA SER A 270 14.00 -11.37 11.79
C SER A 270 15.11 -12.41 11.87
N ASN A 271 16.35 -11.95 11.63
CA ASN A 271 17.54 -12.76 11.83
C ASN A 271 18.12 -12.55 13.25
N LEU A 272 17.53 -11.67 14.08
CA LEU A 272 18.07 -11.27 15.38
C LEU A 272 17.67 -12.25 16.48
N LEU A 273 18.63 -13.03 16.97
CA LEU A 273 18.45 -13.94 18.10
C LEU A 273 18.52 -13.22 19.45
N SER A 274 19.57 -12.42 19.63
CA SER A 274 19.86 -11.72 20.89
C SER A 274 20.83 -10.57 20.67
N THR A 275 21.06 -9.78 21.71
CA THR A 275 22.08 -8.72 21.71
C THR A 275 22.84 -8.74 23.03
N GLN A 276 24.17 -8.69 22.94
CA GLN A 276 25.06 -8.69 24.08
C GLN A 276 25.68 -7.31 24.28
N PHE A 277 25.68 -6.85 25.52
CA PHE A 277 26.19 -5.56 25.97
C PHE A 277 27.28 -5.81 27.00
N TYR A 278 28.44 -5.18 26.85
CA TYR A 278 29.58 -5.41 27.73
C TYR A 278 30.22 -4.10 28.18
N TRP A 279 30.16 -3.84 29.48
CA TRP A 279 30.87 -2.75 30.12
C TRP A 279 32.09 -3.27 30.88
N HIS A 280 33.24 -2.66 30.66
CA HIS A 280 34.48 -3.01 31.35
C HIS A 280 35.47 -1.84 31.37
N ILE A 281 36.59 -2.02 32.09
CA ILE A 281 37.70 -1.08 32.06
C ILE A 281 38.78 -1.59 31.11
N GLN A 282 39.13 -0.77 30.11
CA GLN A 282 40.21 -1.02 29.18
C GLN A 282 41.14 0.19 29.18
N ASP A 283 42.43 -0.02 29.43
CA ASP A 283 43.45 1.03 29.45
C ASP A 283 43.10 2.24 30.34
N GLY A 284 42.42 1.97 31.47
CA GLY A 284 41.97 2.99 32.43
C GLY A 284 40.77 3.81 31.98
N LYS A 285 40.16 3.48 30.83
CA LYS A 285 38.93 4.06 30.33
C LYS A 285 37.78 3.07 30.51
N ARG A 286 36.59 3.61 30.74
CA ARG A 286 35.36 2.82 30.77
C ARG A 286 34.89 2.59 29.35
N THR A 287 34.75 1.32 28.99
CA THR A 287 34.53 0.86 27.62
C THR A 287 33.19 0.15 27.53
N PHE A 288 32.47 0.41 26.46
CA PHE A 288 31.23 -0.24 26.07
C PHE A 288 31.45 -1.00 24.76
N GLU A 289 31.02 -2.25 24.74
CA GLU A 289 30.93 -3.06 23.53
C GLU A 289 29.52 -3.62 23.39
N CYS A 290 29.01 -3.64 22.16
CA CYS A 290 27.70 -4.18 21.84
C CYS A 290 27.81 -5.06 20.60
N GLU A 291 27.09 -6.18 20.57
CA GLU A 291 27.05 -7.07 19.42
C GLU A 291 25.66 -7.70 19.27
N GLU A 292 25.09 -7.60 18.07
CA GLU A 292 23.90 -8.39 17.72
C GLU A 292 24.30 -9.81 17.35
N LEU A 293 23.47 -10.80 17.68
CA LEU A 293 23.68 -12.19 17.28
C LEU A 293 22.61 -12.61 16.29
N CYS A 294 23.04 -13.10 15.13
CA CYS A 294 22.17 -13.58 14.09
C CYS A 294 22.40 -15.06 13.81
N ASP A 295 21.32 -15.83 13.66
CA ASP A 295 21.38 -17.27 13.38
C ASP A 295 21.09 -17.61 11.91
N ARG A 296 20.83 -16.59 11.09
CA ARG A 296 20.64 -16.69 9.64
C ARG A 296 21.68 -15.90 8.89
N GLU A 297 22.12 -16.49 7.79
CA GLU A 297 22.92 -15.85 6.77
C GLU A 297 22.27 -14.54 6.31
N ASN A 298 23.06 -13.48 6.25
CA ASN A 298 22.59 -12.14 5.88
C ASN A 298 23.63 -11.36 5.08
N ILE A 299 24.74 -11.97 4.69
CA ILE A 299 25.68 -11.39 3.74
C ILE A 299 25.57 -12.16 2.42
N SER A 300 25.21 -11.44 1.37
CA SER A 300 25.21 -11.95 0.00
C SER A 300 26.42 -11.40 -0.75
N PHE A 301 27.38 -12.27 -1.08
CA PHE A 301 28.44 -11.93 -2.02
C PHE A 301 28.03 -12.31 -3.44
N GLU A 302 28.56 -11.56 -4.40
CA GLU A 302 28.15 -11.63 -5.80
C GLU A 302 28.67 -12.89 -6.51
N ASP A 303 29.66 -13.58 -5.92
CA ASP A 303 30.43 -14.66 -6.57
C ASP A 303 29.99 -16.09 -6.20
N GLY A 304 28.78 -16.28 -5.65
CA GLY A 304 28.31 -17.61 -5.21
C GLY A 304 29.17 -18.22 -4.08
N GLN A 305 29.89 -17.36 -3.36
CA GLN A 305 30.56 -17.67 -2.11
C GLN A 305 29.54 -18.20 -1.09
N PRO A 306 29.97 -19.02 -0.11
CA PRO A 306 29.12 -19.40 1.00
C PRO A 306 28.55 -18.14 1.64
N MET A 307 27.25 -18.17 1.92
CA MET A 307 26.63 -17.06 2.62
C MET A 307 27.20 -16.98 4.04
N LEU A 308 27.46 -15.76 4.52
CA LEU A 308 28.09 -15.51 5.81
C LEU A 308 27.10 -14.83 6.77
N TRP A 309 27.43 -14.86 8.05
CA TRP A 309 26.70 -14.17 9.11
C TRP A 309 27.44 -12.90 9.46
N GLY A 310 26.83 -11.76 9.14
CA GLY A 310 27.25 -10.45 9.57
C GLY A 310 26.50 -10.02 10.82
N CYS A 311 27.24 -9.70 11.86
CA CYS A 311 26.73 -9.19 13.12
C CYS A 311 27.23 -7.76 13.32
N ARG A 312 26.33 -6.78 13.43
CA ARG A 312 26.71 -5.42 13.81
C ARG A 312 27.33 -5.39 15.20
N TYR A 313 28.42 -4.65 15.29
CA TYR A 313 29.20 -4.47 16.50
C TYR A 313 29.51 -2.99 16.71
N VAL A 314 29.37 -2.52 17.94
CA VAL A 314 29.75 -1.17 18.35
C VAL A 314 30.78 -1.24 19.45
N HIS A 315 31.77 -0.36 19.38
CA HIS A 315 32.78 -0.15 20.42
C HIS A 315 32.83 1.33 20.80
N SER A 316 32.90 1.60 22.11
CA SER A 316 32.97 2.97 22.61
C SER A 316 33.80 3.10 23.87
N MET A 317 34.45 4.24 24.04
CA MET A 317 35.21 4.58 25.25
C MET A 317 34.76 5.93 25.83
N MET A 318 34.73 6.00 27.16
CA MET A 318 34.47 7.22 27.92
C MET A 318 35.74 7.96 28.27
N ASN A 319 35.66 9.29 28.23
CA ASN A 319 36.70 10.15 28.74
C ASN A 319 36.62 10.19 30.27
N PRO A 320 37.66 9.72 30.99
CA PRO A 320 37.62 9.66 32.45
C PRO A 320 37.60 11.05 33.11
N SER A 321 37.93 12.12 32.37
CA SER A 321 37.95 13.49 32.88
C SER A 321 36.60 14.19 32.77
N THR A 322 35.84 13.91 31.71
CA THR A 322 34.58 14.61 31.40
C THR A 322 33.34 13.73 31.61
N GLY A 323 33.51 12.41 31.69
CA GLY A 323 32.40 11.44 31.73
C GLY A 323 31.67 11.29 30.38
N LEU A 324 32.16 11.95 29.33
CA LEU A 324 31.55 11.93 28.01
C LEU A 324 32.13 10.82 27.13
N PRO A 325 31.36 10.30 26.16
CA PRO A 325 31.88 9.48 25.08
C PRO A 325 32.97 10.25 24.31
N THR A 326 34.15 9.64 24.15
CA THR A 326 35.30 10.22 23.41
C THR A 326 35.72 9.40 22.19
N HIS A 327 35.19 8.20 22.06
CA HIS A 327 35.43 7.29 20.95
C HIS A 327 34.19 6.44 20.75
N LEU A 328 33.72 6.33 19.52
CA LEU A 328 32.60 5.47 19.14
C LEU A 328 32.82 5.00 17.71
N ASP A 329 32.86 3.69 17.50
CA ASP A 329 32.87 3.11 16.16
C ASP A 329 31.84 1.99 16.01
N GLY A 330 31.39 1.81 14.78
CA GLY A 330 30.51 0.72 14.38
C GLY A 330 31.12 -0.08 13.25
N ALA A 331 30.92 -1.38 13.31
CA ALA A 331 31.52 -2.36 12.41
C ALA A 331 30.57 -3.55 12.19
N ILE A 332 30.91 -4.39 11.21
CA ILE A 332 30.33 -5.72 11.04
C ILE A 332 31.40 -6.76 11.38
N ARG A 333 31.06 -7.69 12.26
CA ARG A 333 31.80 -8.94 12.47
C ARG A 333 31.22 -10.01 11.58
N ILE A 334 32.06 -10.65 10.78
CA ILE A 334 31.67 -11.64 9.79
C ILE A 334 32.14 -13.01 10.26
N TYR A 335 31.20 -13.95 10.22
CA TYR A 335 31.37 -15.31 10.68
C TYR A 335 31.06 -16.30 9.56
N ASN A 336 31.86 -17.36 9.48
CA ASN A 336 31.50 -18.60 8.78
C ASN A 336 30.70 -19.55 9.70
N ASP A 337 30.23 -20.67 9.15
CA ASP A 337 29.44 -21.69 9.83
C ASP A 337 30.03 -22.12 11.19
N GLU A 338 31.33 -22.41 11.24
CA GLU A 338 31.98 -22.88 12.47
C GLU A 338 32.06 -21.77 13.52
N GLN A 339 32.45 -20.57 13.09
CA GLN A 339 32.61 -19.43 13.97
C GLN A 339 31.29 -18.94 14.54
N ILE A 340 30.21 -18.92 13.75
CA ILE A 340 28.90 -18.45 14.22
C ILE A 340 28.29 -19.43 15.23
N LEU A 341 28.47 -20.73 15.04
CA LEU A 341 28.02 -21.76 15.99
C LEU A 341 28.73 -21.60 17.34
N GLU A 342 30.04 -21.32 17.34
CA GLU A 342 30.79 -21.02 18.55
C GLU A 342 30.31 -19.71 19.20
N ARG A 343 30.05 -18.68 18.39
CA ARG A 343 29.64 -17.35 18.86
C ARG A 343 28.25 -17.34 19.51
N ILE A 344 27.32 -18.13 18.99
CA ILE A 344 25.94 -18.24 19.51
C ILE A 344 25.84 -19.20 20.71
N ASP A 345 26.82 -20.09 20.93
CA ASP A 345 26.82 -20.97 22.09
C ASP A 345 26.69 -20.16 23.39
N PHE A 346 25.73 -20.56 24.24
CA PHE A 346 25.42 -19.85 25.50
C PHE A 346 26.60 -19.72 26.47
N LYS A 347 27.66 -20.53 26.31
CA LYS A 347 28.89 -20.45 27.11
C LYS A 347 29.82 -19.34 26.65
N THR A 348 29.63 -18.88 25.41
CA THR A 348 30.43 -17.89 24.71
C THR A 348 29.73 -16.54 24.75
N ASP A 349 30.18 -15.68 25.66
CA ASP A 349 29.77 -14.28 25.66
C ASP A 349 30.83 -13.40 24.99
N ILE A 350 30.45 -12.16 24.66
CA ILE A 350 31.31 -11.17 23.99
C ILE A 350 32.65 -10.93 24.73
N SER A 351 32.72 -11.15 26.05
CA SER A 351 33.96 -10.99 26.82
C SER A 351 34.93 -12.17 26.66
N LYS A 352 34.42 -13.33 26.23
CA LYS A 352 35.19 -14.58 26.06
C LYS A 352 35.52 -14.88 24.62
N TYR A 353 34.72 -14.39 23.68
CA TYR A 353 34.94 -14.62 22.26
C TYR A 353 36.12 -13.80 21.75
N GLY A 354 37.17 -14.47 21.26
CA GLY A 354 38.36 -13.83 20.75
C GLY A 354 38.12 -13.03 19.46
N LYS A 355 39.19 -12.42 18.92
CA LYS A 355 39.17 -11.69 17.63
C LYS A 355 39.13 -12.61 16.40
N ASN A 356 38.49 -13.77 16.50
CA ASN A 356 38.46 -14.79 15.45
C ASN A 356 37.28 -14.58 14.50
N SER A 357 37.20 -13.38 13.91
CA SER A 357 36.21 -13.01 12.89
C SER A 357 36.82 -12.00 11.94
N GLU A 358 36.32 -11.94 10.71
CA GLU A 358 36.61 -10.79 9.84
C GLU A 358 35.85 -9.57 10.37
N TYR A 359 36.51 -8.42 10.40
CA TYR A 359 36.01 -7.20 11.02
C TYR A 359 36.08 -6.05 10.03
N ILE A 360 34.92 -5.53 9.63
CA ILE A 360 34.80 -4.41 8.69
C ILE A 360 34.27 -3.19 9.45
N LYS A 361 35.13 -2.20 9.68
CA LYS A 361 34.75 -0.94 10.31
C LYS A 361 33.99 -0.07 9.33
N LEU A 362 32.84 0.45 9.75
CA LEU A 362 31.95 1.22 8.89
C LEU A 362 31.93 2.71 9.20
N TRP A 363 32.06 3.09 10.46
CA TRP A 363 32.09 4.50 10.85
C TRP A 363 32.82 4.66 12.17
N ARG A 364 33.32 5.87 12.41
CA ARG A 364 34.07 6.20 13.61
C ARG A 364 33.89 7.66 13.97
N ILE A 365 33.78 7.94 15.26
CA ILE A 365 33.75 9.27 15.85
C ILE A 365 34.77 9.31 16.98
N ASP A 366 35.62 10.34 16.99
CA ASP A 366 36.57 10.61 18.07
C ASP A 366 36.38 12.03 18.64
N ASN A 367 36.95 12.22 19.83
CA ASN A 367 36.80 13.37 20.73
C ASN A 367 35.43 13.43 21.43
N ASP A 368 35.32 14.26 22.47
CA ASP A 368 34.15 14.32 23.34
C ASP A 368 32.88 14.80 22.60
N PHE A 369 31.78 14.07 22.79
CA PHE A 369 30.44 14.45 22.30
C PHE A 369 29.33 14.06 23.28
N SER A 370 28.11 14.53 23.04
CA SER A 370 27.00 14.35 23.98
C SER A 370 26.56 12.89 24.08
N VAL A 371 26.19 12.47 25.29
CA VAL A 371 25.56 11.17 25.56
C VAL A 371 24.28 10.98 24.72
N ALA A 372 23.46 12.01 24.54
CA ALA A 372 22.24 11.91 23.73
C ALA A 372 22.52 11.44 22.29
N MET A 373 23.52 12.02 21.64
CA MET A 373 23.92 11.66 20.28
C MET A 373 24.59 10.28 20.21
N TRP A 374 25.37 9.91 21.23
CA TRP A 374 25.92 8.55 21.36
C TRP A 374 24.82 7.49 21.33
N LYS A 375 23.73 7.73 22.06
CA LYS A 375 22.56 6.83 22.10
C LYS A 375 21.84 6.78 20.76
N GLU A 376 21.55 7.96 20.19
CA GLU A 376 20.85 8.10 18.90
C GLU A 376 21.58 7.34 17.80
N LEU A 377 22.91 7.48 17.70
CA LEU A 377 23.72 6.79 16.70
C LEU A 377 23.74 5.27 16.88
N ILE A 378 23.86 4.79 18.12
CA ILE A 378 23.84 3.34 18.41
C ILE A 378 22.47 2.76 18.08
N SER A 379 21.39 3.37 18.57
CA SER A 379 20.02 2.94 18.29
C SER A 379 19.72 2.92 16.79
N ALA A 380 20.13 3.95 16.05
CA ALA A 380 19.92 4.03 14.61
C ALA A 380 20.79 3.02 13.84
N PHE A 381 22.05 2.82 14.22
CA PHE A 381 22.96 1.88 13.55
C PHE A 381 22.45 0.44 13.59
N TYR A 382 21.94 0.00 14.74
CA TYR A 382 21.30 -1.29 14.95
C TYR A 382 19.84 -1.30 14.45
N ARG A 383 19.62 -0.83 13.23
CA ARG A 383 18.31 -0.81 12.56
C ARG A 383 17.56 -2.12 12.80
N GLU A 384 16.30 -2.01 13.24
CA GLU A 384 15.37 -3.13 13.58
C GLU A 384 15.65 -3.89 14.87
N ASN A 385 16.74 -3.58 15.58
CA ASN A 385 17.06 -4.23 16.83
C ASN A 385 16.36 -3.51 18.00
N ALA A 386 15.17 -3.99 18.33
CA ALA A 386 14.42 -3.49 19.49
C ALA A 386 15.15 -3.66 20.83
N LEU A 387 16.08 -4.62 20.95
CA LEU A 387 16.76 -4.96 22.19
C LEU A 387 17.72 -3.85 22.64
N ILE A 388 18.22 -3.03 21.70
CA ILE A 388 18.99 -1.82 22.00
C ILE A 388 18.14 -0.83 22.80
N GLY A 389 16.90 -0.60 22.35
CA GLY A 389 15.94 0.25 23.05
C GLY A 389 15.62 -0.30 24.43
N GLU A 390 15.40 -1.62 24.55
CA GLU A 390 15.11 -2.28 25.83
C GLU A 390 16.26 -2.15 26.84
N TYR A 391 17.50 -2.41 26.41
CA TYR A 391 18.69 -2.30 27.27
C TYR A 391 18.84 -0.88 27.82
N PHE A 392 18.63 0.10 26.95
CA PHE A 392 18.70 1.49 27.33
C PHE A 392 17.44 1.99 28.05
N GLY A 393 16.40 1.18 28.27
CA GLY A 393 15.21 1.57 29.03
C GLY A 393 14.21 2.43 28.24
N GLY A 394 14.11 2.20 26.94
CA GLY A 394 13.26 2.97 26.03
C GLY A 394 11.77 2.88 26.32
N VAL A 395 11.13 4.05 26.38
CA VAL A 395 9.68 4.22 26.35
C VAL A 395 9.26 4.76 24.97
N ASP A 396 8.30 4.10 24.33
CA ASP A 396 7.80 4.48 23.02
C ASP A 396 6.26 4.60 23.05
N GLU A 397 5.77 5.83 23.23
CA GLU A 397 4.33 6.12 23.32
C GLU A 397 3.57 5.71 22.05
N LYS A 398 4.19 5.86 20.87
CA LYS A 398 3.56 5.44 19.61
C LYS A 398 3.46 3.92 19.55
N TYR A 399 4.49 3.19 19.98
CA TYR A 399 4.45 1.74 20.04
C TYR A 399 3.46 1.23 21.09
N ASP A 400 3.38 1.87 22.24
CA ASP A 400 2.37 1.55 23.25
C ASP A 400 0.96 1.80 22.71
N GLN A 401 0.77 2.88 21.95
CA GLN A 401 -0.48 3.15 21.24
C GLN A 401 -0.78 2.06 20.19
N ILE A 402 0.21 1.64 19.41
CA ILE A 402 0.07 0.54 18.42
C ILE A 402 -0.34 -0.78 19.10
N LYS A 403 0.27 -1.10 20.25
CA LYS A 403 -0.09 -2.28 21.05
C LYS A 403 -1.53 -2.18 21.54
N LYS A 404 -1.95 -1.01 22.03
CA LYS A 404 -3.34 -0.77 22.46
C LYS A 404 -4.30 -0.93 21.29
N GLU A 405 -4.03 -0.29 20.15
CA GLU A 405 -4.85 -0.39 18.93
C GLU A 405 -4.94 -1.82 18.42
N SER A 406 -3.84 -2.58 18.41
CA SER A 406 -3.83 -3.98 17.97
C SER A 406 -4.65 -4.88 18.90
N ASN A 407 -4.57 -4.64 20.21
CA ASN A 407 -5.37 -5.36 21.21
C ASN A 407 -6.85 -4.97 21.13
N GLU A 408 -7.16 -3.69 20.88
CA GLU A 408 -8.51 -3.20 20.61
C GLU A 408 -9.05 -3.81 19.31
N HIS A 409 -8.26 -3.89 18.24
CA HIS A 409 -8.68 -4.51 16.98
C HIS A 409 -8.90 -6.02 17.13
N ASN A 410 -8.07 -6.71 17.91
CA ASN A 410 -8.24 -8.15 18.20
C ASN A 410 -9.42 -8.43 19.16
N SER A 411 -9.77 -7.49 20.05
CA SER A 411 -10.96 -7.60 20.91
C SER A 411 -12.24 -7.13 20.24
N VAL A 412 -12.12 -6.27 19.22
CA VAL A 412 -13.17 -5.82 18.30
C VAL A 412 -13.01 -6.51 16.95
N VAL A 413 -12.62 -7.80 16.94
CA VAL A 413 -13.06 -8.68 15.85
C VAL A 413 -14.58 -8.74 16.00
N LYS A 414 -15.27 -7.75 15.41
CA LYS A 414 -16.72 -7.75 15.24
C LYS A 414 -17.02 -9.16 14.74
N GLN A 415 -17.77 -9.94 15.52
CA GLN A 415 -18.31 -11.21 15.06
C GLN A 415 -18.77 -10.98 13.62
N THR A 416 -18.26 -11.78 12.69
CA THR A 416 -18.68 -11.72 11.30
C THR A 416 -20.19 -11.91 11.29
N ASN A 417 -20.93 -10.81 11.18
CA ASN A 417 -22.38 -10.84 11.11
C ASN A 417 -22.72 -11.45 9.76
N ASN A 418 -23.34 -12.63 9.78
CA ASN A 418 -23.63 -13.41 8.57
C ASN A 418 -24.71 -12.73 7.69
N PHE A 419 -25.37 -11.73 8.24
CA PHE A 419 -26.36 -10.88 7.60
C PHE A 419 -25.90 -9.43 7.46
N ALA A 420 -24.61 -9.10 7.70
CA ALA A 420 -24.12 -7.73 7.62
C ALA A 420 -24.45 -7.12 6.26
N HIS A 421 -25.53 -6.35 6.23
CA HIS A 421 -25.98 -5.63 5.06
C HIS A 421 -25.26 -4.30 4.99
N ILE A 422 -25.17 -3.74 3.79
CA ILE A 422 -24.56 -2.44 3.59
C ILE A 422 -25.51 -1.37 4.16
N GLU A 423 -25.16 -0.85 5.34
CA GLU A 423 -25.80 0.31 5.96
C GLU A 423 -25.06 1.57 5.52
N LEU A 424 -25.41 2.09 4.33
CA LEU A 424 -25.11 3.48 3.97
C LEU A 424 -26.39 4.29 4.13
N THR A 425 -26.34 5.40 4.83
CA THR A 425 -27.48 6.31 5.05
C THR A 425 -27.20 7.69 4.47
N GLU A 426 -28.24 8.53 4.40
CA GLU A 426 -28.07 9.93 3.97
C GLU A 426 -27.02 10.65 4.83
N GLY A 427 -26.10 11.36 4.17
CA GLY A 427 -25.07 12.17 4.84
C GLY A 427 -23.75 11.42 5.07
N GLU A 428 -23.68 10.14 4.73
CA GLU A 428 -22.47 9.32 4.84
C GLU A 428 -21.59 9.37 3.58
N GLY A 429 -22.02 10.12 2.56
CA GLY A 429 -21.25 10.39 1.36
C GLY A 429 -21.22 9.22 0.39
N VAL A 430 -20.48 9.40 -0.70
CA VAL A 430 -20.39 8.41 -1.78
C VAL A 430 -19.10 7.61 -1.63
N ARG A 431 -19.16 6.29 -1.86
CA ARG A 431 -17.99 5.45 -2.03
C ARG A 431 -17.61 5.44 -3.49
N VAL A 432 -16.36 5.73 -3.78
CA VAL A 432 -15.85 5.89 -5.13
C VAL A 432 -14.69 4.92 -5.33
N TYR A 433 -14.65 4.22 -6.46
CA TYR A 433 -13.52 3.40 -6.83
C TYR A 433 -13.12 3.72 -8.25
N PHE A 434 -11.90 4.22 -8.42
CA PHE A 434 -11.34 4.55 -9.73
C PHE A 434 -10.15 3.66 -10.06
N ARG A 435 -9.97 3.40 -11.34
CA ARG A 435 -8.83 2.66 -11.87
C ARG A 435 -8.55 3.05 -13.32
N TYR A 436 -7.33 2.76 -13.76
CA TYR A 436 -6.99 2.78 -15.18
C TYR A 436 -7.20 1.39 -15.80
N THR A 437 -7.58 1.37 -17.07
CA THR A 437 -7.72 0.15 -17.88
C THR A 437 -7.27 0.40 -19.31
N ASN A 438 -7.08 -0.67 -20.08
CA ASN A 438 -6.87 -0.53 -21.52
C ASN A 438 -8.05 0.17 -22.19
N LYS A 439 -7.77 0.88 -23.29
CA LYS A 439 -8.80 1.50 -24.14
C LYS A 439 -9.87 0.50 -24.55
N PHE A 440 -11.11 0.98 -24.56
CA PHE A 440 -12.25 0.22 -25.08
C PHE A 440 -12.73 0.79 -26.41
N GLU A 441 -13.38 -0.07 -27.20
CA GLU A 441 -13.99 0.32 -28.47
C GLU A 441 -15.52 0.35 -28.35
N ILE A 442 -16.12 1.34 -29.00
CA ILE A 442 -17.57 1.45 -29.18
C ILE A 442 -17.82 1.63 -30.68
N ALA A 443 -18.89 1.00 -31.18
CA ALA A 443 -19.31 1.15 -32.57
C ALA A 443 -19.49 2.63 -32.95
N GLU A 444 -19.17 2.98 -34.21
CA GLU A 444 -19.14 4.39 -34.65
C GLU A 444 -20.46 5.13 -34.43
N ASP A 445 -21.59 4.45 -34.59
CA ASP A 445 -22.93 5.02 -34.44
C ASP A 445 -23.40 5.07 -32.99
N ILE A 446 -22.70 4.46 -32.04
CA ILE A 446 -23.11 4.35 -30.63
C ILE A 446 -22.33 5.35 -29.76
N ASP A 447 -23.04 6.10 -28.91
CA ASP A 447 -22.45 7.02 -27.93
C ASP A 447 -22.09 6.31 -26.61
N ILE A 448 -22.87 5.30 -26.23
CA ILE A 448 -22.71 4.56 -24.96
C ILE A 448 -22.70 3.04 -25.17
N GLY A 449 -21.64 2.40 -24.72
CA GLY A 449 -21.56 0.95 -24.52
C GLY A 449 -22.00 0.56 -23.11
N ILE A 450 -22.62 -0.61 -22.96
CA ILE A 450 -23.04 -1.13 -21.65
C ILE A 450 -22.17 -2.32 -21.28
N TYR A 451 -21.41 -2.16 -20.20
CA TYR A 451 -20.53 -3.18 -19.66
C TYR A 451 -21.06 -3.68 -18.32
N ASN A 452 -21.48 -4.95 -18.31
CA ASN A 452 -21.98 -5.62 -17.12
C ASN A 452 -21.18 -6.90 -16.88
N LYS A 453 -20.10 -6.76 -16.10
CA LYS A 453 -19.17 -7.84 -15.78
C LYS A 453 -19.75 -8.72 -14.67
N ASP A 454 -19.58 -10.03 -14.82
CA ASP A 454 -19.86 -11.03 -13.77
C ASP A 454 -21.28 -11.13 -13.19
N THR A 455 -22.28 -10.44 -13.76
CA THR A 455 -23.69 -10.64 -13.42
C THR A 455 -24.33 -11.72 -14.31
N PHE A 456 -24.33 -12.96 -13.82
CA PHE A 456 -25.01 -14.07 -14.48
C PHE A 456 -25.78 -14.95 -13.49
N ILE A 457 -26.84 -15.58 -13.98
CA ILE A 457 -27.47 -16.74 -13.32
C ILE A 457 -27.04 -18.02 -14.02
N VAL A 458 -26.86 -19.09 -13.24
CA VAL A 458 -26.58 -20.43 -13.76
C VAL A 458 -27.89 -21.20 -13.84
N ARG A 459 -28.25 -21.66 -15.04
CA ARG A 459 -29.41 -22.53 -15.27
C ARG A 459 -28.96 -23.80 -15.97
N GLY A 460 -28.85 -24.90 -15.22
CA GLY A 460 -28.16 -26.11 -15.70
C GLY A 460 -26.66 -25.82 -15.88
N GLU A 461 -26.11 -26.11 -17.06
CA GLU A 461 -24.70 -25.84 -17.40
C GLU A 461 -24.47 -24.47 -18.07
N ARG A 462 -25.52 -23.65 -18.28
CA ARG A 462 -25.41 -22.37 -19.00
C ARG A 462 -25.44 -21.17 -18.06
N LYS A 463 -24.49 -20.24 -18.26
CA LYS A 463 -24.50 -18.90 -17.66
C LYS A 463 -25.30 -17.94 -18.53
N VAL A 464 -26.28 -17.25 -17.96
CA VAL A 464 -27.09 -16.24 -18.66
C VAL A 464 -26.86 -14.87 -18.02
N LYS A 465 -26.55 -13.86 -18.84
CA LYS A 465 -26.34 -12.49 -18.37
C LYS A 465 -27.64 -11.87 -17.88
N ILE A 466 -27.56 -11.17 -16.75
CA ILE A 466 -28.69 -10.46 -16.15
C ILE A 466 -28.45 -8.95 -16.15
N LEU A 467 -29.53 -8.19 -15.97
CA LEU A 467 -29.50 -6.75 -15.76
C LEU A 467 -30.59 -6.39 -14.73
N ASP A 468 -30.30 -5.45 -13.85
CA ASP A 468 -31.30 -4.88 -12.96
C ASP A 468 -32.39 -4.18 -13.79
N ALA A 469 -33.65 -4.52 -13.57
CA ALA A 469 -34.77 -4.04 -14.38
C ALA A 469 -34.85 -2.52 -14.44
N ASP A 470 -34.54 -1.82 -13.34
CA ASP A 470 -34.58 -0.36 -13.30
C ASP A 470 -33.47 0.29 -14.15
N THR A 471 -32.46 -0.47 -14.59
CA THR A 471 -31.48 -0.01 -15.60
C THR A 471 -32.18 0.41 -16.90
N VAL A 472 -33.27 -0.27 -17.29
CA VAL A 472 -34.04 0.09 -18.49
C VAL A 472 -34.53 1.53 -18.42
N THR A 473 -34.94 1.99 -17.24
CA THR A 473 -35.37 3.37 -17.02
C THR A 473 -34.25 4.36 -17.29
N LEU A 474 -33.04 4.12 -16.76
CA LEU A 474 -31.86 4.95 -17.03
C LEU A 474 -31.53 4.97 -18.52
N LEU A 475 -31.46 3.81 -19.18
CA LEU A 475 -31.11 3.72 -20.60
C LEU A 475 -32.13 4.42 -21.51
N LYS A 476 -33.42 4.34 -21.20
CA LYS A 476 -34.46 5.09 -21.91
C LYS A 476 -34.31 6.59 -21.71
N TYR A 477 -33.94 7.01 -20.50
CA TYR A 477 -33.73 8.43 -20.22
C TYR A 477 -32.52 8.99 -20.97
N LEU A 478 -31.43 8.23 -21.06
CA LEU A 478 -30.25 8.59 -21.87
C LEU A 478 -30.60 8.73 -23.36
N LYS A 479 -31.43 7.82 -23.91
CA LYS A 479 -31.95 7.96 -25.28
C LYS A 479 -32.77 9.24 -25.46
N ARG A 480 -33.60 9.59 -24.47
CA ARG A 480 -34.39 10.84 -24.50
C ARG A 480 -33.49 12.08 -24.46
N LYS A 481 -32.34 12.01 -23.80
CA LYS A 481 -31.31 13.06 -23.80
C LYS A 481 -30.51 13.14 -25.11
N GLY A 482 -30.87 12.33 -26.12
CA GLY A 482 -30.32 12.38 -27.48
C GLY A 482 -29.11 11.48 -27.71
N LEU A 483 -28.79 10.58 -26.77
CA LEU A 483 -27.66 9.67 -26.89
C LEU A 483 -28.06 8.39 -27.64
N ASN A 484 -27.22 7.93 -28.56
CA ASN A 484 -27.44 6.64 -29.22
C ASN A 484 -26.85 5.50 -28.41
N LEU A 485 -27.68 4.52 -28.06
CA LEU A 485 -27.26 3.30 -27.35
C LEU A 485 -28.12 2.11 -27.73
N ARG A 486 -27.53 0.93 -27.65
CA ARG A 486 -28.22 -0.35 -27.86
C ARG A 486 -28.59 -0.98 -26.52
N MET A 487 -29.86 -1.37 -26.37
CA MET A 487 -30.29 -2.14 -25.19
C MET A 487 -29.60 -3.52 -25.21
N PRO A 488 -29.03 -3.98 -24.09
CA PRO A 488 -28.31 -5.24 -24.03
C PRO A 488 -29.31 -6.41 -24.07
N ILE A 489 -28.91 -7.52 -24.69
CA ILE A 489 -29.71 -8.75 -24.71
C ILE A 489 -29.41 -9.51 -23.41
N THR A 490 -30.21 -9.27 -22.38
CA THR A 490 -30.05 -9.83 -21.02
C THR A 490 -31.40 -10.18 -20.40
N TYR A 491 -31.41 -11.04 -19.38
CA TYR A 491 -32.60 -11.20 -18.55
C TYR A 491 -32.75 -10.01 -17.61
N LEU A 492 -33.94 -9.43 -17.57
CA LEU A 492 -34.27 -8.35 -16.65
C LEU A 492 -34.71 -8.96 -15.32
N ILE A 493 -34.02 -8.58 -14.26
CA ILE A 493 -34.30 -9.05 -12.90
C ILE A 493 -34.83 -7.86 -12.09
N SER A 494 -36.07 -7.96 -11.62
CA SER A 494 -36.64 -7.02 -10.66
C SER A 494 -36.27 -7.47 -9.27
N PHE A 495 -35.46 -6.68 -8.57
CA PHE A 495 -35.22 -6.87 -7.14
C PHE A 495 -36.14 -5.93 -6.40
N GLU A 496 -37.00 -6.46 -5.54
CA GLU A 496 -37.97 -5.64 -4.81
C GLU A 496 -37.37 -5.02 -3.52
N ASP A 497 -36.12 -4.59 -3.63
CA ASP A 497 -35.41 -3.76 -2.65
C ASP A 497 -35.22 -2.34 -3.19
N MET A 498 -34.81 -1.42 -2.31
CA MET A 498 -34.50 -0.03 -2.69
C MET A 498 -33.00 0.16 -3.01
N ILE A 499 -32.34 -0.89 -3.49
CA ILE A 499 -30.92 -0.88 -3.87
C ILE A 499 -30.87 -1.10 -5.36
N PHE A 500 -30.23 -0.23 -6.15
CA PHE A 500 -30.07 -0.42 -7.59
C PHE A 500 -28.59 -0.48 -7.99
N ASN A 501 -28.19 -1.57 -8.64
CA ASN A 501 -26.84 -1.72 -9.19
C ASN A 501 -26.90 -1.54 -10.71
N PHE A 502 -26.64 -0.32 -11.18
CA PHE A 502 -26.54 -0.03 -12.61
C PHE A 502 -25.20 -0.53 -13.18
N PRO A 503 -25.15 -0.86 -14.48
CA PRO A 503 -23.93 -1.33 -15.13
C PRO A 503 -22.89 -0.19 -15.27
N THR A 504 -21.70 -0.56 -15.75
CA THR A 504 -20.73 0.44 -16.23
C THR A 504 -21.17 0.97 -17.60
N LEU A 505 -21.25 2.29 -17.72
CA LEU A 505 -21.57 3.00 -18.95
C LEU A 505 -20.27 3.49 -19.61
N CYS A 506 -19.88 2.81 -20.68
CA CYS A 506 -18.72 3.16 -21.48
C CYS A 506 -19.09 4.33 -22.39
N CYS A 507 -18.58 5.52 -22.12
CA CYS A 507 -18.93 6.74 -22.83
C CYS A 507 -17.90 7.03 -23.92
N LYS A 508 -18.35 7.20 -25.16
CA LYS A 508 -17.45 7.44 -26.31
C LYS A 508 -16.58 8.69 -26.16
N ARG A 509 -17.06 9.70 -25.43
CA ARG A 509 -16.41 11.00 -25.22
C ARG A 509 -16.72 11.53 -23.82
N LEU A 510 -15.88 12.42 -23.29
CA LEU A 510 -16.08 13.07 -21.99
C LEU A 510 -17.44 13.81 -21.91
N CYS A 511 -17.84 14.51 -22.97
CA CYS A 511 -19.13 15.21 -23.01
C CYS A 511 -20.35 14.26 -22.95
N VAL A 512 -20.20 13.00 -23.38
CA VAL A 512 -21.25 11.97 -23.22
C VAL A 512 -21.36 11.55 -21.75
N ALA A 513 -20.22 11.42 -21.06
CA ALA A 513 -20.20 11.13 -19.63
C ALA A 513 -20.89 12.24 -18.81
N ASP A 514 -20.72 13.52 -19.19
CA ASP A 514 -21.43 14.63 -18.52
C ASP A 514 -22.96 14.51 -18.64
N ILE A 515 -23.45 14.09 -19.80
CA ILE A 515 -24.89 13.85 -20.01
C ILE A 515 -25.36 12.68 -19.15
N VAL A 516 -24.54 11.63 -19.01
CA VAL A 516 -24.84 10.49 -18.14
C VAL A 516 -24.90 10.90 -16.68
N ILE A 517 -23.90 11.63 -16.18
CA ILE A 517 -23.87 12.13 -14.80
C ILE A 517 -25.10 13.01 -14.53
N THR A 518 -25.44 13.90 -15.47
CA THR A 518 -26.63 14.75 -15.38
C THR A 518 -27.91 13.91 -15.32
N ALA A 519 -28.03 12.87 -16.17
CA ALA A 519 -29.20 12.01 -16.20
C ALA A 519 -29.37 11.20 -14.90
N ILE A 520 -28.28 10.68 -14.33
CA ILE A 520 -28.28 9.98 -13.04
C ILE A 520 -28.69 10.94 -11.92
N LYS A 521 -28.11 12.14 -11.88
CA LYS A 521 -28.47 13.19 -10.92
C LYS A 521 -29.96 13.54 -10.96
N GLU A 522 -30.53 13.73 -12.14
CA GLU A 522 -31.95 14.03 -12.32
C GLU A 522 -32.86 12.87 -11.86
N LEU A 523 -32.45 11.61 -12.07
CA LEU A 523 -33.14 10.45 -11.51
C LEU A 523 -33.06 10.44 -9.98
N CYS A 524 -31.89 10.69 -9.41
CA CYS A 524 -31.72 10.85 -7.96
C CYS A 524 -32.62 11.94 -7.40
N GLN A 525 -32.68 13.10 -8.05
CA GLN A 525 -33.59 14.19 -7.66
C GLN A 525 -35.07 13.76 -7.72
N ALA A 526 -35.47 12.94 -8.69
CA ALA A 526 -36.82 12.41 -8.78
C ALA A 526 -37.15 11.47 -7.60
N TRP A 527 -36.19 10.65 -7.17
CA TRP A 527 -36.34 9.76 -5.99
C TRP A 527 -36.33 10.55 -4.67
N VAL A 528 -35.44 11.53 -4.52
CA VAL A 528 -35.38 12.40 -3.34
C VAL A 528 -36.70 13.16 -3.15
N LYS A 529 -37.31 13.67 -4.22
CA LYS A 529 -38.63 14.33 -4.16
C LYS A 529 -39.75 13.40 -3.67
N ARG A 530 -39.59 12.09 -3.85
CA ARG A 530 -40.54 11.05 -3.38
C ARG A 530 -40.22 10.55 -1.97
N GLN A 531 -39.15 11.05 -1.34
CA GLN A 531 -38.63 10.59 -0.05
C GLN A 531 -38.21 9.11 -0.08
N ASP A 532 -37.70 8.65 -1.22
CA ASP A 532 -37.20 7.29 -1.37
C ASP A 532 -35.81 7.14 -0.69
N ASP A 533 -35.69 6.24 0.28
CA ASP A 533 -34.40 5.81 0.88
C ASP A 533 -33.73 4.78 -0.03
N ARG A 534 -33.15 5.26 -1.15
CA ARG A 534 -32.52 4.42 -2.16
C ARG A 534 -31.00 4.47 -2.09
N LEU A 535 -30.40 3.32 -2.31
CA LEU A 535 -28.98 3.18 -2.62
C LEU A 535 -28.81 2.90 -4.11
N ILE A 536 -27.85 3.56 -4.75
CA ILE A 536 -27.49 3.25 -6.14
C ILE A 536 -26.00 3.06 -6.30
N SER A 537 -25.61 2.13 -7.17
CA SER A 537 -24.26 2.02 -7.68
C SER A 537 -24.24 2.07 -9.20
N PHE A 538 -23.16 2.58 -9.78
CA PHE A 538 -22.94 2.60 -11.23
C PHE A 538 -21.47 2.80 -11.58
N GLY A 539 -21.10 2.46 -12.80
CA GLY A 539 -19.78 2.74 -13.36
C GLY A 539 -19.84 3.71 -14.55
N LEU A 540 -18.77 4.47 -14.74
CA LEU A 540 -18.49 5.32 -15.88
C LEU A 540 -17.10 4.97 -16.40
N MET A 541 -16.98 4.74 -17.71
CA MET A 541 -15.69 4.48 -18.33
C MET A 541 -15.50 5.38 -19.55
N VAL A 542 -14.37 6.06 -19.65
CA VAL A 542 -14.05 7.00 -20.73
C VAL A 542 -12.63 6.74 -21.25
N ASN A 543 -12.43 6.83 -22.57
CA ASN A 543 -11.08 6.78 -23.13
C ASN A 543 -10.36 8.12 -22.88
N LEU A 544 -9.14 8.03 -22.37
CA LEU A 544 -8.16 9.10 -22.23
C LEU A 544 -7.16 9.04 -23.42
N GLU A 545 -6.02 9.72 -23.29
CA GLU A 545 -5.00 9.79 -24.34
C GLU A 545 -4.38 8.44 -24.64
N ASP A 546 -4.00 7.64 -23.64
CA ASP A 546 -3.32 6.35 -23.82
C ASP A 546 -4.13 5.17 -23.25
N GLU A 547 -4.94 5.42 -22.23
CA GLU A 547 -5.72 4.41 -21.51
C GLU A 547 -7.21 4.79 -21.42
N SER A 548 -7.96 4.11 -20.56
CA SER A 548 -9.28 4.53 -20.11
C SER A 548 -9.29 4.78 -18.61
N GLY A 549 -10.00 5.83 -18.20
CA GLY A 549 -10.41 6.01 -16.81
C GLY A 549 -11.72 5.27 -16.55
N HIS A 550 -11.72 4.36 -15.57
CA HIS A 550 -12.92 3.66 -15.10
C HIS A 550 -13.19 4.07 -13.65
N ILE A 551 -14.30 4.76 -13.42
CA ILE A 551 -14.75 5.20 -12.11
C ILE A 551 -16.10 4.58 -11.80
N SER A 552 -16.27 4.12 -10.56
CA SER A 552 -17.53 3.59 -10.07
C SER A 552 -17.91 4.25 -8.76
N PHE A 553 -19.21 4.34 -8.54
CA PHE A 553 -19.79 5.02 -7.39
C PHE A 553 -20.80 4.12 -6.70
N ALA A 554 -20.91 4.21 -5.38
CA ALA A 554 -21.94 3.58 -4.58
C ALA A 554 -22.34 4.50 -3.41
N GLY A 555 -23.63 4.80 -3.24
CA GLY A 555 -24.08 5.70 -2.17
C GLY A 555 -25.59 5.93 -2.14
N HIS A 556 -26.03 6.76 -1.20
CA HIS A 556 -27.42 7.17 -1.06
C HIS A 556 -27.78 8.23 -2.12
N VAL A 557 -29.01 8.17 -2.67
CA VAL A 557 -29.44 9.03 -3.78
C VAL A 557 -29.32 10.53 -3.48
N ASN A 558 -29.55 10.94 -2.24
CA ASN A 558 -29.43 12.35 -1.84
C ASN A 558 -27.97 12.84 -1.80
N ASP A 559 -27.03 11.96 -1.47
CA ASP A 559 -25.62 12.31 -1.41
C ASP A 559 -25.04 12.46 -2.83
N PHE A 560 -25.52 11.65 -3.78
CA PHE A 560 -25.27 11.84 -5.21
C PHE A 560 -25.74 13.20 -5.73
N VAL A 561 -26.94 13.64 -5.35
CA VAL A 561 -27.44 14.96 -5.77
C VAL A 561 -26.50 16.06 -5.26
N LYS A 562 -26.18 16.05 -3.96
CA LYS A 562 -25.27 17.01 -3.33
C LYS A 562 -23.88 17.02 -3.97
N LEU A 563 -23.29 15.85 -4.20
CA LEU A 563 -21.97 15.72 -4.82
C LEU A 563 -21.97 16.23 -6.28
N PHE A 564 -22.93 15.80 -7.10
CA PHE A 564 -23.03 16.19 -8.51
C PHE A 564 -23.56 17.61 -8.73
N ASP A 565 -24.01 18.31 -7.69
CA ASP A 565 -24.25 19.75 -7.70
C ASP A 565 -22.96 20.56 -7.51
N ALA A 566 -21.95 19.98 -6.87
CA ALA A 566 -20.74 20.70 -6.45
C ALA A 566 -19.52 20.49 -7.37
N ILE A 567 -19.46 19.38 -8.11
CA ILE A 567 -18.33 19.10 -9.01
C ILE A 567 -18.50 19.75 -10.39
N PRO A 568 -17.40 20.13 -11.07
CA PRO A 568 -17.44 20.59 -12.46
C PRO A 568 -17.80 19.43 -13.41
N LYS A 569 -18.12 19.77 -14.66
CA LYS A 569 -18.25 18.76 -15.71
C LYS A 569 -16.90 18.11 -15.97
N LEU A 570 -16.93 16.81 -16.26
CA LEU A 570 -15.75 16.05 -16.59
C LEU A 570 -15.06 16.58 -17.87
N SER A 571 -15.83 17.08 -18.85
CA SER A 571 -15.24 17.63 -20.07
C SER A 571 -14.60 19.03 -19.92
N ASP A 572 -14.76 19.68 -18.76
CA ASP A 572 -14.26 21.05 -18.53
C ASP A 572 -12.87 21.08 -17.84
N VAL A 573 -12.38 19.95 -17.33
CA VAL A 573 -11.14 19.83 -16.54
C VAL A 573 -10.35 18.58 -16.92
N ALA A 574 -9.09 18.46 -16.46
CA ALA A 574 -8.33 17.22 -16.58
C ALA A 574 -9.01 16.08 -15.79
N PHE A 575 -8.83 14.83 -16.24
CA PHE A 575 -9.50 13.69 -15.61
C PHE A 575 -9.08 13.54 -14.14
N GLU A 576 -7.79 13.68 -13.86
CA GLU A 576 -7.20 13.57 -12.52
C GLU A 576 -7.67 14.71 -11.61
N GLU A 577 -7.74 15.94 -12.13
CA GLU A 577 -8.29 17.11 -11.42
C GLU A 577 -9.79 16.90 -11.07
N TRP A 578 -10.53 16.25 -11.95
CA TRP A 578 -11.92 15.89 -11.70
C TRP A 578 -12.06 14.86 -10.56
N ILE A 579 -11.19 13.84 -10.52
CA ILE A 579 -11.12 12.86 -9.42
C ILE A 579 -10.81 13.55 -8.10
N GLU A 580 -9.82 14.45 -8.09
CA GLU A 580 -9.47 15.22 -6.89
C GLU A 580 -10.64 16.07 -6.39
N THR A 581 -11.37 16.72 -7.32
CA THR A 581 -12.54 17.53 -6.96
C THR A 581 -13.66 16.68 -6.38
N ILE A 582 -13.91 15.48 -6.93
CA ILE A 582 -14.85 14.51 -6.33
C ILE A 582 -14.45 14.20 -4.89
N TYR A 583 -13.17 13.91 -4.65
CA TYR A 583 -12.70 13.57 -3.31
C TYR A 583 -12.87 14.73 -2.33
N GLN A 584 -12.47 15.94 -2.73
CA GLN A 584 -12.59 17.14 -1.90
C GLN A 584 -14.05 17.46 -1.54
N GLU A 585 -14.96 17.37 -2.52
CA GLU A 585 -16.39 17.60 -2.28
C GLU A 585 -17.02 16.48 -1.44
N ASN A 586 -16.59 15.23 -1.64
CA ASN A 586 -17.05 14.10 -0.85
C ASN A 586 -16.54 14.13 0.60
N ASN A 587 -15.41 14.80 0.87
CA ASN A 587 -14.90 14.99 2.23
C ASN A 587 -15.73 15.97 3.07
N LYS A 588 -16.74 16.63 2.49
CA LYS A 588 -17.71 17.47 3.23
C LYS A 588 -18.80 16.64 3.92
N PHE A 589 -18.88 15.35 3.64
CA PHE A 589 -19.79 14.42 4.31
C PHE A 589 -19.19 13.87 5.62
N LYS A 590 -19.97 13.07 6.36
CA LYS A 590 -19.48 12.36 7.54
C LYS A 590 -18.35 11.41 7.14
N VAL A 591 -17.25 11.43 7.91
CA VAL A 591 -16.08 10.57 7.70
C VAL A 591 -16.48 9.09 7.63
N GLY A 592 -15.95 8.37 6.64
CA GLY A 592 -16.40 7.02 6.27
C GLY A 592 -15.93 5.89 7.20
N GLU A 593 -14.88 6.10 7.99
CA GLU A 593 -14.35 5.16 9.00
C GLU A 593 -14.23 3.68 8.55
N ASN A 594 -13.96 3.43 7.26
CA ASN A 594 -13.97 2.10 6.62
C ASN A 594 -15.28 1.31 6.87
N TYR A 595 -16.43 2.01 6.87
CA TYR A 595 -17.76 1.42 6.97
C TYR A 595 -18.66 1.86 5.78
N PRO A 596 -19.27 0.91 5.04
CA PRO A 596 -19.00 -0.52 5.08
C PRO A 596 -17.54 -0.81 4.68
N ASP A 597 -17.05 -2.02 4.98
CA ASP A 597 -15.69 -2.40 4.58
C ASP A 597 -15.54 -2.30 3.05
N LYS A 598 -14.50 -1.62 2.59
CA LYS A 598 -14.26 -1.38 1.15
C LYS A 598 -14.23 -2.67 0.31
N PHE A 599 -13.67 -3.77 0.81
CA PHE A 599 -13.62 -5.03 0.06
C PHE A 599 -14.95 -5.76 0.05
N SER A 600 -15.88 -5.38 0.93
CA SER A 600 -17.28 -5.81 0.82
C SER A 600 -18.06 -5.11 -0.30
N LEU A 601 -17.60 -3.92 -0.72
CA LEU A 601 -18.18 -3.15 -1.83
C LEU A 601 -17.48 -3.38 -3.16
N ILE A 602 -16.16 -3.59 -3.15
CA ILE A 602 -15.37 -3.78 -4.37
C ILE A 602 -15.66 -5.18 -4.93
N HIS A 603 -16.29 -5.21 -6.09
CA HIS A 603 -16.61 -6.41 -6.85
C HIS A 603 -15.90 -6.38 -8.19
N GLY A 604 -14.72 -7.02 -8.23
CA GLY A 604 -13.87 -7.01 -9.41
C GLY A 604 -13.30 -5.63 -9.69
N ASP A 605 -13.90 -4.89 -10.61
CA ASP A 605 -13.46 -3.58 -11.07
C ASP A 605 -14.39 -2.43 -10.70
N VAL A 606 -15.47 -2.68 -9.94
CA VAL A 606 -16.44 -1.66 -9.54
C VAL A 606 -16.81 -1.75 -8.06
N VAL A 607 -17.28 -0.65 -7.49
CA VAL A 607 -18.07 -0.69 -6.25
C VAL A 607 -19.53 -0.98 -6.56
N CYS A 608 -20.11 -1.98 -5.88
CA CYS A 608 -21.55 -2.25 -5.95
C CYS A 608 -22.08 -2.88 -4.66
N PHE A 609 -23.41 -2.91 -4.51
CA PHE A 609 -24.04 -3.48 -3.32
C PHE A 609 -24.26 -4.97 -3.49
N LYS A 610 -23.53 -5.79 -2.72
CA LYS A 610 -23.75 -7.24 -2.68
C LYS A 610 -25.14 -7.55 -2.13
N ARG A 611 -26.00 -8.15 -2.95
CA ARG A 611 -27.30 -8.69 -2.49
C ARG A 611 -27.12 -10.09 -1.89
N LEU A 612 -27.62 -10.30 -0.68
CA LEU A 612 -27.57 -11.58 0.02
C LEU A 612 -28.79 -12.42 -0.34
N ILE A 613 -28.64 -13.36 -1.28
CA ILE A 613 -29.72 -14.28 -1.67
C ILE A 613 -30.02 -15.26 -0.53
N VAL A 614 -31.30 -15.39 -0.17
CA VAL A 614 -31.75 -16.40 0.80
C VAL A 614 -31.54 -17.78 0.20
N HIS A 615 -30.71 -18.59 0.86
CA HIS A 615 -30.46 -19.96 0.41
C HIS A 615 -31.78 -20.77 0.36
N PRO A 616 -32.08 -21.51 -0.73
CA PRO A 616 -33.36 -22.22 -0.88
C PRO A 616 -33.73 -23.12 0.30
N ASN A 617 -32.76 -23.81 0.91
CA ASN A 617 -32.99 -24.68 2.09
C ASN A 617 -33.46 -23.92 3.34
N LYS A 618 -33.22 -22.60 3.44
CA LYS A 618 -33.75 -21.77 4.53
C LYS A 618 -35.21 -21.41 4.32
N ILE A 619 -35.75 -21.53 3.11
CA ILE A 619 -37.13 -21.17 2.80
C ILE A 619 -38.03 -22.38 3.05
N ARG A 620 -38.87 -22.31 4.09
CA ARG A 620 -39.82 -23.38 4.42
C ARG A 620 -41.07 -23.32 3.54
N LYS A 621 -41.61 -22.12 3.36
CA LYS A 621 -42.81 -21.87 2.55
C LYS A 621 -42.87 -20.41 2.11
N ILE A 622 -43.32 -20.18 0.88
CA ILE A 622 -43.74 -18.87 0.38
C ILE A 622 -45.23 -18.99 0.01
N TRP A 623 -46.06 -18.02 0.39
CA TRP A 623 -47.46 -17.96 -0.01
C TRP A 623 -47.92 -16.53 -0.20
N ILE A 624 -49.03 -16.36 -0.92
CA ILE A 624 -49.68 -15.07 -1.12
C ILE A 624 -51.03 -15.12 -0.42
N GLU A 625 -51.32 -14.10 0.39
CA GLU A 625 -52.58 -13.94 1.11
C GLU A 625 -52.95 -12.46 1.12
N ASP A 626 -54.18 -12.12 0.71
CA ASP A 626 -54.67 -10.74 0.56
C ASP A 626 -53.77 -9.81 -0.27
N GLY A 627 -53.16 -10.34 -1.32
CA GLY A 627 -52.26 -9.59 -2.19
C GLY A 627 -50.88 -9.30 -1.57
N ARG A 628 -50.58 -9.85 -0.40
CA ARG A 628 -49.26 -9.76 0.25
C ARG A 628 -48.53 -11.09 0.15
N MET A 629 -47.22 -11.02 -0.06
CA MET A 629 -46.36 -12.19 -0.04
C MET A 629 -45.83 -12.42 1.38
N TYR A 630 -45.94 -13.65 1.85
CA TYR A 630 -45.41 -14.10 3.12
C TYR A 630 -44.37 -15.19 2.87
N ALA A 631 -43.30 -15.16 3.66
CA ALA A 631 -42.27 -16.18 3.65
C ALA A 631 -42.05 -16.70 5.08
N GLN A 632 -41.92 -18.02 5.21
CA GLN A 632 -41.53 -18.67 6.45
C GLN A 632 -40.14 -19.29 6.26
N PHE A 633 -39.26 -19.06 7.23
CA PHE A 633 -37.88 -19.51 7.17
C PHE A 633 -37.57 -20.56 8.25
N ASN A 634 -36.62 -21.45 7.94
CA ASN A 634 -35.95 -22.31 8.90
C ASN A 634 -34.68 -21.60 9.36
N MET A 635 -34.70 -21.03 10.57
CA MET A 635 -33.58 -20.29 11.14
C MET A 635 -33.38 -20.65 12.61
N THR A 636 -32.15 -20.51 13.12
CA THR A 636 -31.87 -20.63 14.55
C THR A 636 -32.36 -19.40 15.31
N LYS A 637 -32.37 -19.47 16.65
CA LYS A 637 -32.75 -18.32 17.48
C LYS A 637 -31.75 -17.18 17.31
N GLU A 638 -30.46 -17.50 17.24
CA GLU A 638 -29.36 -16.56 17.07
C GLU A 638 -29.50 -15.80 15.74
N GLU A 639 -29.75 -16.51 14.63
CA GLU A 639 -29.97 -15.89 13.32
C GLU A 639 -31.19 -14.96 13.31
N ARG A 640 -32.27 -15.37 13.99
CA ARG A 640 -33.47 -14.53 14.13
C ARG A 640 -33.16 -13.25 14.89
N ASP A 641 -32.47 -13.37 16.02
CA ASP A 641 -32.14 -12.24 16.88
C ASP A 641 -31.23 -11.24 16.13
N GLU A 642 -30.28 -11.73 15.33
CA GLU A 642 -29.42 -10.92 14.46
C GLU A 642 -30.20 -10.18 13.37
N LEU A 643 -31.12 -10.86 12.66
CA LEU A 643 -32.00 -10.21 11.67
C LEU A 643 -32.87 -9.11 12.30
N LEU A 644 -33.40 -9.35 13.51
CA LEU A 644 -34.23 -8.37 14.23
C LEU A 644 -33.39 -7.17 14.71
N GLU A 645 -32.22 -7.41 15.28
CA GLU A 645 -31.30 -6.37 15.75
C GLU A 645 -30.92 -5.40 14.63
N HIS A 646 -30.63 -5.94 13.44
CA HIS A 646 -30.23 -5.17 12.26
C HIS A 646 -31.38 -4.74 11.34
N LYS A 647 -32.63 -5.02 11.74
CA LYS A 647 -33.85 -4.70 10.96
C LYS A 647 -33.80 -5.25 9.52
N ILE A 648 -33.31 -6.48 9.37
CA ILE A 648 -33.16 -7.14 8.08
C ILE A 648 -34.38 -8.01 7.80
N GLY A 649 -35.15 -7.61 6.78
CA GLY A 649 -36.26 -8.40 6.24
C GLY A 649 -35.86 -9.16 4.99
N SER A 650 -36.87 -9.69 4.30
CA SER A 650 -36.67 -10.35 3.00
C SER A 650 -37.49 -9.67 1.90
N ALA A 651 -36.93 -9.49 0.72
CA ALA A 651 -37.64 -9.02 -0.47
C ALA A 651 -37.61 -10.08 -1.58
N PRO A 652 -38.69 -10.27 -2.35
CA PRO A 652 -38.67 -11.15 -3.51
C PRO A 652 -37.87 -10.54 -4.66
N PHE A 653 -37.38 -11.41 -5.55
CA PHE A 653 -36.83 -10.97 -6.83
C PHE A 653 -37.31 -11.88 -7.96
N TYR A 654 -37.55 -11.25 -9.11
CA TYR A 654 -38.27 -11.84 -10.22
C TYR A 654 -37.50 -11.69 -11.53
N LYS A 655 -37.61 -12.69 -12.41
CA LYS A 655 -37.29 -12.51 -13.82
C LYS A 655 -38.51 -11.95 -14.53
N ILE A 656 -38.38 -10.76 -15.09
CA ILE A 656 -39.45 -10.16 -15.90
C ILE A 656 -39.50 -10.88 -17.25
N ASN A 657 -40.65 -11.47 -17.57
CA ASN A 657 -40.91 -12.09 -18.88
C ASN A 657 -41.66 -11.14 -19.81
N GLN A 658 -42.60 -10.36 -19.25
CA GLN A 658 -43.37 -9.38 -19.98
C GLN A 658 -43.73 -8.21 -19.07
N ASP A 659 -43.54 -6.99 -19.58
CA ASP A 659 -43.91 -5.75 -18.92
C ASP A 659 -44.66 -4.81 -19.89
N ARG A 660 -45.33 -3.80 -19.34
CA ARG A 660 -45.98 -2.75 -20.12
C ARG A 660 -45.94 -1.42 -19.40
N CYS A 661 -45.79 -0.34 -20.18
CA CYS A 661 -45.95 1.01 -19.68
C CYS A 661 -47.42 1.29 -19.37
N ASN A 662 -47.73 1.66 -18.13
CA ASN A 662 -49.09 1.98 -17.71
C ASN A 662 -49.74 3.13 -18.51
N LYS A 663 -48.93 4.09 -18.98
CA LYS A 663 -49.40 5.31 -19.65
C LYS A 663 -49.71 5.10 -21.13
N CYS A 664 -48.95 4.27 -21.83
CA CYS A 664 -49.09 4.08 -23.28
C CYS A 664 -49.42 2.65 -23.72
N GLY A 665 -49.43 1.69 -22.79
CA GLY A 665 -49.79 0.29 -23.01
C GLY A 665 -48.79 -0.54 -23.83
N ARG A 666 -47.71 0.07 -24.33
CA ARG A 666 -46.63 -0.62 -25.06
C ARG A 666 -45.66 -1.30 -24.10
N ASP A 667 -44.91 -2.29 -24.60
CA ASP A 667 -43.72 -2.85 -23.95
C ASP A 667 -42.86 -1.73 -23.35
N TYR A 668 -42.55 -1.84 -22.05
CA TYR A 668 -41.91 -0.74 -21.35
C TYR A 668 -40.51 -0.49 -21.93
N THR A 669 -39.77 -1.53 -22.29
CA THR A 669 -38.42 -1.41 -22.87
C THR A 669 -38.39 -0.65 -24.21
N GLN A 670 -39.52 -0.65 -24.94
CA GLN A 670 -39.62 -0.06 -26.28
C GLN A 670 -40.36 1.29 -26.33
N CYS A 671 -41.07 1.66 -25.27
CA CYS A 671 -41.83 2.92 -25.26
C CYS A 671 -40.95 4.15 -24.95
N ALA A 672 -41.44 5.35 -25.27
CA ALA A 672 -40.74 6.60 -24.99
C ALA A 672 -40.97 7.15 -23.57
N CYS A 673 -41.95 6.61 -22.82
CA CYS A 673 -42.28 7.07 -21.46
C CYS A 673 -41.20 6.61 -20.47
N VAL A 674 -40.84 7.40 -19.48
CA VAL A 674 -39.76 7.10 -18.52
C VAL A 674 -40.32 7.14 -17.10
N LYS A 675 -40.26 5.99 -16.39
CA LYS A 675 -40.64 5.86 -14.97
C LYS A 675 -39.81 6.86 -14.14
N PHE A 676 -40.40 7.32 -13.04
CA PHE A 676 -39.83 8.33 -12.11
C PHE A 676 -39.76 9.76 -12.68
N ILE A 677 -39.37 9.92 -13.94
CA ILE A 677 -39.24 11.23 -14.61
C ILE A 677 -40.58 11.77 -15.08
N ASP A 678 -41.36 10.96 -15.80
CA ASP A 678 -42.66 11.38 -16.31
C ASP A 678 -43.74 11.26 -15.23
N GLU A 679 -44.66 12.21 -15.20
CA GLU A 679 -45.82 12.16 -14.32
C GLU A 679 -46.67 10.92 -14.60
N ASN A 680 -47.00 10.21 -13.50
CA ASN A 680 -47.85 9.03 -13.46
C ASN A 680 -47.42 7.91 -14.42
N VAL A 681 -46.11 7.76 -14.66
CA VAL A 681 -45.55 6.62 -15.41
C VAL A 681 -44.95 5.60 -14.45
N PHE A 682 -45.42 4.35 -14.57
CA PHE A 682 -44.84 3.18 -13.94
C PHE A 682 -44.81 2.00 -14.91
N ASP A 683 -43.88 1.09 -14.62
CA ASP A 683 -43.74 -0.17 -15.33
C ASP A 683 -44.63 -1.22 -14.68
N GLU A 684 -45.57 -1.77 -15.44
CA GLU A 684 -46.51 -2.79 -14.98
C GLU A 684 -46.05 -4.16 -15.46
N VAL A 685 -45.53 -4.97 -14.52
CA VAL A 685 -45.11 -6.34 -14.79
C VAL A 685 -46.33 -7.21 -15.05
N VAL A 686 -46.45 -7.71 -16.28
CA VAL A 686 -47.58 -8.55 -16.74
C VAL A 686 -47.30 -10.03 -16.43
N GLU A 687 -46.07 -10.47 -16.66
CA GLU A 687 -45.63 -11.84 -16.41
C GLU A 687 -44.21 -11.84 -15.86
N ALA A 688 -43.98 -12.57 -14.77
CA ALA A 688 -42.66 -12.73 -14.18
C ALA A 688 -42.52 -14.06 -13.42
N ASP A 689 -41.30 -14.59 -13.42
CA ASP A 689 -40.94 -15.80 -12.68
C ASP A 689 -40.31 -15.41 -11.33
N LEU A 690 -40.90 -15.85 -10.21
CA LEU A 690 -40.25 -15.72 -8.90
C LEU A 690 -38.98 -16.58 -8.88
N LEU A 691 -37.83 -15.94 -8.67
CA LEU A 691 -36.54 -16.63 -8.60
C LEU A 691 -36.14 -16.96 -7.17
N GLY A 692 -36.53 -16.13 -6.21
CA GLY A 692 -36.22 -16.35 -4.79
C GLY A 692 -36.48 -15.11 -3.94
N LEU A 693 -35.81 -15.08 -2.78
CA LEU A 693 -35.82 -13.98 -1.84
C LEU A 693 -34.38 -13.49 -1.62
N ILE A 694 -34.22 -12.21 -1.32
CA ILE A 694 -32.98 -11.61 -0.81
C ILE A 694 -33.22 -11.11 0.60
N TRP A 695 -32.21 -11.19 1.47
CA TRP A 695 -32.18 -10.42 2.70
C TRP A 695 -31.96 -8.95 2.35
N THR A 696 -32.62 -8.04 3.07
CA THR A 696 -32.46 -6.59 2.87
C THR A 696 -33.03 -5.80 4.05
N ASN A 697 -32.40 -4.68 4.40
CA ASN A 697 -32.94 -3.67 5.32
C ASN A 697 -33.78 -2.59 4.62
N ARG A 698 -33.97 -2.72 3.30
CA ARG A 698 -34.66 -1.75 2.44
C ARG A 698 -35.65 -2.42 1.51
N ASN A 699 -36.62 -3.11 2.11
CA ASN A 699 -37.70 -3.74 1.35
C ASN A 699 -38.62 -2.65 0.76
N ALA A 700 -38.91 -2.72 -0.54
CA ALA A 700 -39.75 -1.73 -1.22
C ALA A 700 -41.22 -1.71 -0.76
N PHE A 701 -41.68 -2.74 -0.06
CA PHE A 701 -43.09 -2.98 0.31
C PHE A 701 -43.37 -3.07 1.81
N CYS A 702 -42.35 -3.22 2.66
CA CYS A 702 -42.53 -3.33 4.11
C CYS A 702 -42.00 -2.08 4.82
N SER A 703 -42.87 -1.40 5.58
CA SER A 703 -42.45 -0.41 6.56
C SER A 703 -41.81 -1.10 7.77
N ASN A 704 -40.92 -0.39 8.49
CA ASN A 704 -40.12 -0.84 9.64
C ASN A 704 -40.88 -1.50 10.83
N GLU A 705 -42.19 -1.73 10.72
CA GLU A 705 -43.06 -2.19 11.81
C GLU A 705 -43.47 -3.68 11.71
N GLN A 706 -43.01 -4.44 10.71
CA GLN A 706 -43.50 -5.81 10.44
C GLN A 706 -42.40 -6.89 10.28
N LEU A 707 -41.33 -6.79 11.08
CA LEU A 707 -40.28 -7.81 11.16
C LEU A 707 -40.61 -8.93 12.14
#